data_AF-A0A2G6N5N2-F1
#
_entry.id   AF-A0A2G6N5N2-F1
#
_cell.length_a   1.000
_cell.length_b   1.000
_cell.length_c   1.000
_cell.angle_alpha   90.00
_cell.angle_beta   90.00
_cell.angle_gamma   90.00
#
_symmetry.space_group_name_H-M   'P 1'
#
loop_
_entity.id
_entity.type
_entity.pdbx_description
1 polymer ?
#
loop_
_entity_poly.entity_id
_entity_poly.type
_entity_poly.pdbx_seq_one_letter_code
_entity_poly.pdbx_strand_id
1 'polypeptide(L)'
;MTSILPECPICKGHCTLFKTGGPLQNYKCLECGHLFLHPPISTKTSKALYSKWDYWVTNRETLGTTTFDEQSMDGLVSSRSRTLKQLNAIPERPSSFLEIGCCEGALVNFLPNMGHRSMGCEINPEIVKTAKKVFPIDIVATDFADYDFGTNKFDTVLAFHVFEHFHNPKKAVEKCASLLNKNGKIVLEVPFGENEFCDFEHPHLFSKKSFQILLQKSFKDIVIIEISYKRESDGVQKQAFLISGTIKEYHFLPIIKNKIKFIVLCGNSMLQFFSQKEGFAGAIYIDAKSNDDQISIDQIPDGIHTIYIQNNKYFLGFAKKNMHKIEDLNIQIFSVTDFSKEKNIQMFEPFESDLSNVKEVTKPLSRDDISEYRSISGIAEKCRYDSNKADNLDRMKSDLLEQAEIVSSYPSRIWLESSTKCNFACRMCYNTNVMEGVGQDMSLSVFNKIKTSLFPVLTAVDLQGQGEPLMAEHFDSFYESAIEYGIRPAMVTNGSLLSRKRIEQFVNDGVQLIISMDGVTPETYGLLRPTYKVEKLRDKIDYGCRLRDEADNPAGFSMNFICIATNKTAHGIPQLIEYAISCKAGFIMVTALEGDFLPPDIQQLIVDPIRDRNKLYYLEAARMMAEANGLSYSMPLKYELPSQSASCKRQEKAVVRQAVLPRLLQQIAEDKKPGNTAYPGICTMPWSHCWVNNDGTVRPCCIHSKPMGNLLKQTFDEIWNGPEYQELRRTINSENPPPICSKCSASFGINSRRSILPDGMIDI
;
A
#
# COMPACT_ATOMS: atom_id res chain seq x y z
N MET A 1 -1.70 1.77 24.51
CA MET A 1 -1.87 0.30 24.44
C MET A 1 -0.50 -0.32 24.59
N THR A 2 -0.32 -1.30 25.48
CA THR A 2 0.88 -2.17 25.47
C THR A 2 0.95 -2.83 24.10
N SER A 3 2.00 -2.57 23.31
CA SER A 3 2.14 -3.18 21.99
C SER A 3 2.22 -4.69 22.16
N ILE A 4 1.18 -5.41 21.73
CA ILE A 4 1.21 -6.88 21.70
C ILE A 4 2.32 -7.25 20.71
N LEU A 5 3.37 -7.90 21.22
CA LEU A 5 4.47 -8.40 20.39
C LEU A 5 3.90 -9.46 19.42
N PRO A 6 4.33 -9.49 18.15
CA PRO A 6 3.83 -10.47 17.20
C PRO A 6 4.25 -11.89 17.60
N GLU A 7 3.39 -12.86 17.31
CA GLU A 7 3.77 -14.28 17.38
C GLU A 7 4.68 -14.66 16.22
N CYS A 8 5.60 -15.59 16.46
CA CYS A 8 6.46 -16.12 15.41
C CYS A 8 5.64 -16.77 14.27
N PRO A 9 5.85 -16.42 12.98
CA PRO A 9 5.11 -17.01 11.87
C PRO A 9 5.40 -18.51 11.67
N ILE A 10 6.49 -19.03 12.25
CA ILE A 10 6.91 -20.42 12.12
C ILE A 10 6.42 -21.27 13.29
N CYS A 11 6.76 -20.90 14.53
CA CYS A 11 6.49 -21.73 15.70
C CYS A 11 5.43 -21.18 16.67
N LYS A 12 4.87 -19.99 16.41
CA LYS A 12 3.92 -19.30 17.30
C LYS A 12 4.48 -18.95 18.69
N GLY A 13 5.80 -19.02 18.85
CA GLY A 13 6.50 -18.61 20.06
C GLY A 13 6.60 -17.09 20.21
N HIS A 14 7.09 -16.67 21.37
CA HIS A 14 7.29 -15.28 21.75
C HIS A 14 8.40 -14.64 20.93
N CYS A 15 8.22 -13.37 20.60
CA CYS A 15 9.19 -12.62 19.82
C CYS A 15 9.68 -11.40 20.58
N THR A 16 10.95 -11.06 20.37
CA THR A 16 11.56 -9.82 20.82
C THR A 16 11.92 -8.96 19.62
N LEU A 17 11.95 -7.64 19.80
CA LEU A 17 12.42 -6.73 18.78
C LEU A 17 13.91 -7.00 18.50
N PHE A 18 14.25 -7.20 17.24
CA PHE A 18 15.61 -7.41 16.76
C PHE A 18 16.08 -6.17 15.99
N LYS A 19 17.09 -5.50 16.53
CA LYS A 19 17.58 -4.23 16.01
C LYS A 19 18.66 -4.47 14.96
N THR A 20 18.27 -4.37 13.68
CA THR A 20 19.17 -3.90 12.62
C THR A 20 18.75 -2.46 12.35
N GLY A 21 19.67 -1.50 12.22
CA GLY A 21 19.38 -0.06 12.14
C GLY A 21 18.58 0.40 10.89
N GLY A 22 17.38 -0.16 10.71
CA GLY A 22 16.39 0.16 9.68
C GLY A 22 14.98 0.23 10.27
N PRO A 23 13.97 0.61 9.48
CA PRO A 23 12.68 1.15 9.96
C PRO A 23 11.61 0.07 10.16
N LEU A 24 11.87 -1.09 9.57
CA LEU A 24 11.11 -2.30 9.68
C LEU A 24 11.44 -2.93 11.02
N GLN A 25 10.40 -3.17 11.83
CA GLN A 25 10.58 -3.88 13.07
C GLN A 25 10.83 -5.34 12.72
N ASN A 26 12.10 -5.72 12.81
CA ASN A 26 12.49 -7.11 12.72
C ASN A 26 12.26 -7.72 14.08
N TYR A 27 11.75 -8.93 14.09
CA TYR A 27 11.47 -9.66 15.30
C TYR A 27 12.26 -10.96 15.29
N LYS A 28 12.91 -11.25 16.42
CA LYS A 28 13.56 -12.54 16.67
C LYS A 28 12.65 -13.36 17.56
N CYS A 29 12.25 -14.52 17.08
CA CYS A 29 11.59 -15.50 17.93
C CYS A 29 12.58 -16.05 18.96
N LEU A 30 12.19 -16.06 20.24
CA LEU A 30 13.04 -16.53 21.34
C LEU A 30 13.14 -18.05 21.38
N GLU A 31 12.16 -18.77 20.85
CA GLU A 31 12.09 -20.22 20.88
C GLU A 31 12.80 -20.86 19.70
N CYS A 32 12.58 -20.33 18.48
CA CYS A 32 13.16 -20.90 17.27
C CYS A 32 14.24 -20.03 16.62
N GLY A 33 14.51 -18.82 17.11
CA GLY A 33 15.54 -17.94 16.53
C GLY A 33 15.20 -17.37 15.15
N HIS A 34 13.98 -17.59 14.65
CA HIS A 34 13.51 -17.03 13.36
C HIS A 34 13.49 -15.51 13.41
N LEU A 35 14.12 -14.90 12.41
CA LEU A 35 14.09 -13.46 12.21
C LEU A 35 13.09 -13.13 11.10
N PHE A 36 12.21 -12.18 11.34
CA PHE A 36 11.17 -11.85 10.37
C PHE A 36 10.70 -10.40 10.48
N LEU A 37 10.14 -9.94 9.38
CA LEU A 37 9.52 -8.65 9.26
C LEU A 37 8.10 -8.61 9.85
N HIS A 38 7.79 -7.61 10.67
CA HIS A 38 6.42 -7.33 11.10
C HIS A 38 6.06 -5.83 11.11
N PRO A 39 4.90 -5.41 10.57
CA PRO A 39 3.97 -6.22 9.77
C PRO A 39 4.63 -6.67 8.44
N PRO A 40 4.23 -7.83 7.88
CA PRO A 40 4.77 -8.27 6.59
C PRO A 40 4.25 -7.36 5.47
N ILE A 41 5.11 -7.09 4.49
CA ILE A 41 4.73 -6.35 3.28
C ILE A 41 3.62 -7.11 2.55
N SER A 42 2.63 -6.39 2.03
CA SER A 42 1.51 -7.02 1.30
C SER A 42 1.98 -7.82 0.08
N THR A 43 1.29 -8.91 -0.27
CA THR A 43 1.59 -9.72 -1.45
C THR A 43 1.55 -8.91 -2.75
N LYS A 44 0.61 -7.95 -2.84
CA LYS A 44 0.49 -7.02 -3.96
C LYS A 44 1.72 -6.12 -4.10
N THR A 45 2.23 -5.63 -2.97
CA THR A 45 3.47 -4.83 -2.93
C THR A 45 4.68 -5.67 -3.33
N SER A 46 4.83 -6.86 -2.76
CA SER A 46 5.94 -7.77 -3.09
C SER A 46 5.96 -8.10 -4.59
N LYS A 47 4.81 -8.46 -5.17
CA LYS A 47 4.66 -8.67 -6.62
C LYS A 47 5.05 -7.46 -7.45
N ALA A 48 4.63 -6.26 -7.03
CA ALA A 48 5.00 -5.03 -7.73
C ALA A 48 6.53 -4.90 -7.79
N LEU A 49 7.23 -5.06 -6.66
CA LEU A 49 8.69 -4.97 -6.56
C LEU A 49 9.40 -5.91 -7.55
N TYR A 50 8.99 -7.18 -7.61
CA TYR A 50 9.57 -8.17 -8.54
C TYR A 50 9.19 -7.95 -10.03
N SER A 51 8.04 -7.33 -10.29
CA SER A 51 7.53 -7.12 -11.65
C SER A 51 8.26 -6.02 -12.43
N LYS A 52 8.97 -5.11 -11.73
CA LYS A 52 9.79 -4.09 -12.40
C LYS A 52 11.23 -4.59 -12.57
N TRP A 53 11.63 -4.65 -13.83
CA TRP A 53 12.91 -5.09 -14.39
C TRP A 53 14.17 -4.67 -13.60
N ASP A 54 14.15 -3.52 -12.92
CA ASP A 54 15.32 -2.91 -12.31
C ASP A 54 15.88 -3.64 -11.08
N TYR A 55 15.05 -4.41 -10.34
CA TYR A 55 15.50 -5.14 -9.15
C TYR A 55 16.57 -6.20 -9.48
N TRP A 56 16.38 -6.92 -10.58
CA TRP A 56 17.31 -7.97 -11.02
C TRP A 56 18.56 -7.41 -11.71
N VAL A 57 18.42 -6.32 -12.47
CA VAL A 57 19.54 -5.68 -13.18
C VAL A 57 20.51 -5.04 -12.20
N THR A 58 20.04 -4.40 -11.13
CA THR A 58 20.91 -3.74 -10.15
C THR A 58 21.67 -4.72 -9.26
N ASN A 59 21.07 -5.88 -8.93
CA ASN A 59 21.80 -6.98 -8.31
C ASN A 59 22.86 -7.54 -9.27
N ARG A 60 22.61 -7.66 -10.59
CA ARG A 60 23.65 -8.09 -11.56
C ARG A 60 24.75 -7.05 -11.82
N GLU A 61 24.43 -5.76 -11.85
CA GLU A 61 25.41 -4.68 -12.01
C GLU A 61 26.35 -4.58 -10.81
N THR A 62 25.85 -4.78 -9.58
CA THR A 62 26.71 -4.90 -8.38
C THR A 62 27.47 -6.23 -8.32
N LEU A 63 27.02 -7.25 -9.06
CA LEU A 63 27.71 -8.54 -9.25
C LEU A 63 28.65 -8.55 -10.48
N GLY A 64 28.81 -7.44 -11.19
CA GLY A 64 29.76 -7.32 -12.31
C GLY A 64 29.40 -8.09 -13.59
N THR A 65 28.14 -8.50 -13.78
CA THR A 65 27.71 -9.27 -14.96
C THR A 65 26.72 -8.45 -15.81
N THR A 66 27.26 -7.67 -16.75
CA THR A 66 26.47 -6.77 -17.61
C THR A 66 26.00 -7.43 -18.93
N THR A 67 26.36 -8.70 -19.19
CA THR A 67 25.98 -9.42 -20.42
C THR A 67 25.50 -10.85 -20.14
N PHE A 68 24.50 -11.29 -20.92
CA PHE A 68 24.09 -12.69 -21.00
C PHE A 68 25.08 -13.46 -21.87
N ASP A 69 26.01 -14.21 -21.25
CA ASP A 69 26.93 -15.11 -21.93
C ASP A 69 26.92 -16.52 -21.29
N GLU A 70 27.38 -17.52 -22.05
CA GLU A 70 27.47 -18.92 -21.60
C GLU A 70 28.33 -19.06 -20.33
N GLN A 71 29.33 -18.20 -20.17
CA GLN A 71 30.28 -18.24 -19.06
C GLN A 71 29.65 -17.89 -17.70
N SER A 72 28.74 -16.90 -17.68
CA SER A 72 27.97 -16.54 -16.48
C SER A 72 26.99 -17.64 -16.05
N MET A 73 26.46 -18.40 -17.03
CA MET A 73 25.55 -19.52 -16.80
C MET A 73 26.28 -20.74 -16.25
N ASP A 74 27.50 -21.00 -16.72
CA ASP A 74 28.36 -22.06 -16.18
C ASP A 74 28.68 -21.85 -14.70
N GLY A 75 28.85 -20.60 -14.26
CA GLY A 75 29.03 -20.26 -12.85
C GLY A 75 27.82 -20.64 -11.98
N LEU A 76 26.61 -20.28 -12.42
CA LEU A 76 25.36 -20.61 -11.73
C LEU A 76 25.09 -22.12 -11.71
N VAL A 77 25.26 -22.79 -12.85
CA VAL A 77 25.12 -24.26 -12.95
C VAL A 77 26.15 -24.94 -12.05
N SER A 78 27.40 -24.49 -12.04
CA SER A 78 28.45 -25.06 -11.21
C SER A 78 28.15 -24.91 -9.71
N SER A 79 27.67 -23.74 -9.29
CA SER A 79 27.27 -23.50 -7.89
C SER A 79 26.11 -24.40 -7.47
N ARG A 80 24.99 -24.37 -8.22
CA ARG A 80 23.80 -25.18 -7.91
C ARG A 80 24.10 -26.68 -8.01
N SER A 81 24.90 -27.11 -8.98
CA SER A 81 25.35 -28.50 -9.10
C SER A 81 26.21 -28.94 -7.93
N ARG A 82 27.04 -28.05 -7.37
CA ARG A 82 27.81 -28.33 -6.15
C ARG A 82 26.88 -28.56 -4.97
N THR A 83 25.88 -27.71 -4.77
CA THR A 83 24.85 -27.89 -3.73
C THR A 83 24.13 -29.23 -3.90
N LEU A 84 23.66 -29.55 -5.11
CA LEU A 84 22.97 -30.80 -5.40
C LEU A 84 23.86 -32.04 -5.15
N LYS A 85 25.15 -31.97 -5.51
CA LYS A 85 26.12 -33.04 -5.24
C LYS A 85 26.38 -33.22 -3.75
N GLN A 86 26.61 -32.12 -3.02
CA GLN A 86 26.85 -32.15 -1.56
C GLN A 86 25.67 -32.75 -0.79
N LEU A 87 24.44 -32.52 -1.26
CA LEU A 87 23.22 -33.06 -0.66
C LEU A 87 22.80 -34.42 -1.21
N ASN A 88 23.57 -35.02 -2.13
CA ASN A 88 23.23 -36.25 -2.84
C ASN A 88 21.79 -36.22 -3.42
N ALA A 89 21.49 -35.12 -4.11
CA ALA A 89 20.16 -34.79 -4.63
C ALA A 89 20.00 -35.06 -6.14
N ILE A 90 21.07 -35.44 -6.84
CA ILE A 90 21.02 -35.89 -8.23
C ILE A 90 21.00 -37.42 -8.24
N PRO A 91 19.88 -38.06 -8.59
CA PRO A 91 19.81 -39.51 -8.70
C PRO A 91 20.51 -39.99 -9.97
N GLU A 92 21.07 -41.19 -9.95
CA GLU A 92 21.68 -41.82 -11.15
C GLU A 92 20.65 -42.21 -12.21
N ARG A 93 19.38 -42.35 -11.82
CA ARG A 93 18.26 -42.69 -12.71
C ARG A 93 17.57 -41.43 -13.25
N PRO A 94 16.95 -41.49 -14.44
CA PRO A 94 16.05 -40.44 -14.92
C PRO A 94 15.01 -40.06 -13.86
N SER A 95 14.84 -38.75 -13.65
CA SER A 95 14.09 -38.18 -12.54
C SER A 95 13.47 -36.85 -12.98
N SER A 96 12.47 -36.37 -12.25
CA SER A 96 11.75 -35.13 -12.56
C SER A 96 12.01 -34.03 -11.52
N PHE A 97 12.28 -32.82 -11.99
CA PHE A 97 12.66 -31.66 -11.19
C PHE A 97 11.72 -30.48 -11.43
N LEU A 98 11.37 -29.76 -10.36
CA LEU A 98 10.79 -28.42 -10.42
C LEU A 98 11.75 -27.43 -9.76
N GLU A 99 12.16 -26.39 -10.47
CA GLU A 99 12.93 -25.27 -9.90
C GLU A 99 12.03 -24.04 -9.70
N ILE A 100 11.90 -23.62 -8.45
CA ILE A 100 11.17 -22.42 -8.04
C ILE A 100 12.14 -21.24 -8.07
N GLY A 101 11.76 -20.12 -8.70
CA GLY A 101 12.66 -18.97 -8.90
C GLY A 101 13.81 -19.32 -9.82
N CYS A 102 13.50 -19.95 -10.96
CA CYS A 102 14.52 -20.48 -11.86
C CYS A 102 15.32 -19.41 -12.61
N CYS A 103 14.92 -18.13 -12.53
CA CYS A 103 15.52 -17.02 -13.26
C CYS A 103 15.60 -17.35 -14.77
N GLU A 104 16.77 -17.26 -15.38
CA GLU A 104 16.97 -17.60 -16.81
C GLU A 104 16.98 -19.12 -17.08
N GLY A 105 16.77 -19.96 -16.08
CA GLY A 105 16.61 -21.39 -16.28
C GLY A 105 17.91 -22.15 -16.51
N ALA A 106 19.04 -21.66 -16.00
CA ALA A 106 20.34 -22.31 -16.18
C ALA A 106 20.32 -23.80 -15.80
N LEU A 107 19.77 -24.10 -14.62
CA LEU A 107 19.66 -25.46 -14.13
C LEU A 107 18.52 -26.24 -14.82
N VAL A 108 17.40 -25.57 -15.13
CA VAL A 108 16.31 -26.14 -15.93
C VAL A 108 16.82 -26.61 -17.30
N ASN A 109 17.74 -25.87 -17.93
CA ASN A 109 18.37 -26.23 -19.20
C ASN A 109 19.41 -27.35 -19.04
N PHE A 110 20.12 -27.38 -17.92
CA PHE A 110 21.23 -28.32 -17.71
C PHE A 110 20.76 -29.74 -17.35
N LEU A 111 19.73 -29.88 -16.52
CA LEU A 111 19.25 -31.20 -16.05
C LEU A 111 18.82 -32.17 -17.16
N PRO A 112 18.18 -31.73 -18.27
CA PRO A 112 17.87 -32.58 -19.42
C PRO A 112 19.10 -33.19 -20.10
N ASN A 113 20.23 -32.47 -20.12
CA ASN A 113 21.50 -32.99 -20.66
C ASN A 113 22.05 -34.17 -19.83
N MET A 114 21.60 -34.31 -18.58
CA MET A 114 21.91 -35.44 -17.70
C MET A 114 20.84 -36.57 -17.76
N GLY A 115 19.88 -36.49 -18.68
CA GLY A 115 18.82 -37.49 -18.81
C GLY A 115 17.65 -37.32 -17.82
N HIS A 116 17.51 -36.15 -17.20
CA HIS A 116 16.38 -35.82 -16.33
C HIS A 116 15.30 -35.01 -17.06
N ARG A 117 14.14 -34.84 -16.43
CA ARG A 117 13.13 -33.87 -16.85
C ARG A 117 13.11 -32.72 -15.85
N SER A 118 12.98 -31.50 -16.33
CA SER A 118 12.98 -30.28 -15.51
C SER A 118 11.92 -29.31 -15.98
N MET A 119 11.32 -28.61 -15.03
CA MET A 119 10.44 -27.47 -15.26
C MET A 119 10.82 -26.36 -14.28
N GLY A 120 10.65 -25.10 -14.70
CA GLY A 120 10.89 -23.93 -13.86
C GLY A 120 9.64 -23.05 -13.71
N CYS A 121 9.56 -22.32 -12.60
CA CYS A 121 8.65 -21.18 -12.47
C CYS A 121 9.39 -19.93 -12.01
N GLU A 122 9.11 -18.80 -12.65
CA GLU A 122 9.73 -17.51 -12.39
C GLU A 122 8.65 -16.42 -12.38
N ILE A 123 8.68 -15.52 -11.39
CA ILE A 123 7.62 -14.51 -11.22
C ILE A 123 7.71 -13.40 -12.26
N ASN A 124 8.91 -13.12 -12.79
CA ASN A 124 9.12 -12.07 -13.77
C ASN A 124 8.91 -12.57 -15.22
N PRO A 125 7.88 -12.07 -15.94
CA PRO A 125 7.57 -12.54 -17.29
C PRO A 125 8.63 -12.18 -18.34
N GLU A 126 9.37 -11.09 -18.17
CA GLU A 126 10.40 -10.69 -19.15
C GLU A 126 11.68 -11.54 -19.02
N ILE A 127 12.01 -12.01 -17.81
CA ILE A 127 13.08 -13.00 -17.61
C ILE A 127 12.73 -14.30 -18.34
N VAL A 128 11.51 -14.83 -18.13
CA VAL A 128 11.06 -16.05 -18.79
C VAL A 128 11.07 -15.91 -20.32
N LYS A 129 10.62 -14.77 -20.83
CA LYS A 129 10.65 -14.47 -22.27
C LYS A 129 12.07 -14.43 -22.82
N THR A 130 13.03 -13.87 -22.07
CA THR A 130 14.44 -13.84 -22.47
C THR A 130 15.03 -15.25 -22.46
N ALA A 131 14.78 -16.01 -21.39
CA ALA A 131 15.23 -17.38 -21.22
C ALA A 131 14.77 -18.31 -22.36
N LYS A 132 13.49 -18.22 -22.74
CA LYS A 132 12.88 -19.00 -23.84
C LYS A 132 13.38 -18.62 -25.24
N LYS A 133 13.98 -17.43 -25.43
CA LYS A 133 14.62 -17.08 -26.70
C LYS A 133 15.96 -17.77 -26.88
N VAL A 134 16.65 -18.05 -25.77
CA VAL A 134 18.01 -18.60 -25.78
C VAL A 134 17.97 -20.13 -25.72
N PHE A 135 17.06 -20.70 -24.92
CA PHE A 135 17.00 -22.15 -24.70
C PHE A 135 15.59 -22.73 -24.89
N PRO A 136 15.49 -23.99 -25.37
CA PRO A 136 14.22 -24.72 -25.42
C PRO A 136 13.84 -25.29 -24.05
N ILE A 137 13.57 -24.41 -23.08
CA ILE A 137 13.29 -24.78 -21.68
C ILE A 137 11.82 -24.64 -21.29
N ASP A 138 11.37 -25.53 -20.41
CA ASP A 138 10.02 -25.53 -19.85
C ASP A 138 9.96 -24.63 -18.61
N ILE A 139 9.68 -23.34 -18.82
CA ILE A 139 9.54 -22.34 -17.76
C ILE A 139 8.19 -21.63 -17.86
N VAL A 140 7.55 -21.40 -16.71
CA VAL A 140 6.30 -20.64 -16.61
C VAL A 140 6.53 -19.31 -15.89
N ALA A 141 6.03 -18.22 -16.49
CA ALA A 141 6.01 -16.90 -15.87
C ALA A 141 4.85 -16.79 -14.88
N THR A 142 5.10 -16.98 -13.59
CA THR A 142 4.05 -17.03 -12.56
C THR A 142 4.60 -16.84 -11.14
N ASP A 143 3.73 -16.37 -10.24
CA ASP A 143 3.95 -16.51 -8.80
C ASP A 143 3.76 -17.98 -8.39
N PHE A 144 4.78 -18.58 -7.76
CA PHE A 144 4.69 -19.94 -7.24
C PHE A 144 3.55 -20.11 -6.24
N ALA A 145 3.22 -19.10 -5.44
CA ALA A 145 2.13 -19.21 -4.46
C ALA A 145 0.77 -19.44 -5.13
N ASP A 146 0.53 -18.81 -6.28
CA ASP A 146 -0.78 -18.76 -6.95
C ASP A 146 -0.92 -19.73 -8.12
N TYR A 147 0.18 -20.24 -8.67
CA TYR A 147 0.13 -21.11 -9.84
C TYR A 147 -0.42 -22.50 -9.56
N ASP A 148 -1.39 -22.97 -10.33
CA ASP A 148 -1.83 -24.37 -10.28
C ASP A 148 -1.01 -25.24 -11.23
N PHE A 149 -0.25 -26.17 -10.67
CA PHE A 149 0.54 -27.14 -11.45
C PHE A 149 -0.29 -28.34 -11.91
N GLY A 150 -1.60 -28.37 -11.61
CA GLY A 150 -2.52 -29.43 -11.99
C GLY A 150 -2.12 -30.78 -11.41
N THR A 151 -2.12 -31.82 -12.24
CA THR A 151 -1.75 -33.18 -11.83
C THR A 151 -0.24 -33.46 -11.85
N ASN A 152 0.59 -32.46 -12.16
CA ASN A 152 2.04 -32.66 -12.24
C ASN A 152 2.63 -33.02 -10.87
N LYS A 153 3.60 -33.93 -10.89
CA LYS A 153 4.37 -34.35 -9.72
C LYS A 153 5.85 -34.48 -10.09
N PHE A 154 6.70 -34.18 -9.13
CA PHE A 154 8.15 -34.13 -9.29
C PHE A 154 8.82 -35.06 -8.29
N ASP A 155 9.94 -35.64 -8.68
CA ASP A 155 10.78 -36.41 -7.76
C ASP A 155 11.61 -35.48 -6.87
N THR A 156 11.97 -34.30 -7.37
CA THR A 156 12.70 -33.29 -6.61
C THR A 156 12.15 -31.88 -6.85
N VAL A 157 11.93 -31.12 -5.79
CA VAL A 157 11.62 -29.67 -5.85
C VAL A 157 12.82 -28.89 -5.34
N LEU A 158 13.28 -27.92 -6.14
CA LEU A 158 14.45 -27.09 -5.92
C LEU A 158 14.05 -25.64 -5.67
N ALA A 159 14.71 -24.95 -4.74
CA ALA A 159 14.61 -23.51 -4.60
C ALA A 159 15.91 -22.93 -4.04
N PHE A 160 16.50 -21.96 -4.73
CA PHE A 160 17.77 -21.32 -4.34
C PHE A 160 17.56 -19.83 -4.16
N HIS A 161 17.73 -19.32 -2.95
CA HIS A 161 17.49 -17.92 -2.58
C HIS A 161 16.06 -17.44 -2.92
N VAL A 162 15.06 -18.23 -2.51
CA VAL A 162 13.63 -17.95 -2.75
C VAL A 162 12.81 -17.96 -1.47
N PHE A 163 13.12 -18.86 -0.54
CA PHE A 163 12.25 -19.12 0.61
C PHE A 163 12.19 -17.96 1.61
N GLU A 164 13.25 -17.17 1.67
CA GLU A 164 13.36 -15.89 2.39
C GLU A 164 12.33 -14.85 1.95
N HIS A 165 11.84 -14.94 0.71
CA HIS A 165 10.98 -13.94 0.06
C HIS A 165 9.49 -14.27 0.16
N PHE A 166 9.13 -15.51 0.49
CA PHE A 166 7.72 -15.90 0.58
C PHE A 166 7.02 -15.22 1.75
N HIS A 167 5.92 -14.52 1.49
CA HIS A 167 5.06 -13.96 2.54
C HIS A 167 4.55 -15.01 3.55
N ASN A 168 4.37 -16.26 3.11
CA ASN A 168 4.00 -17.37 3.99
C ASN A 168 4.82 -18.63 3.68
N PRO A 169 5.99 -18.80 4.33
CA PRO A 169 6.88 -19.93 4.09
C PRO A 169 6.23 -21.29 4.38
N LYS A 170 5.29 -21.36 5.34
CA LYS A 170 4.58 -22.59 5.69
C LYS A 170 3.72 -23.08 4.54
N LYS A 171 2.94 -22.19 3.92
CA LYS A 171 2.13 -22.52 2.74
C LYS A 171 3.01 -22.92 1.56
N ALA A 172 4.16 -22.26 1.37
CA ALA A 172 5.11 -22.63 0.32
C ALA A 172 5.64 -24.07 0.51
N VAL A 173 6.05 -24.44 1.74
CA VAL A 173 6.48 -25.82 2.05
C VAL A 173 5.36 -26.83 1.85
N GLU A 174 4.12 -26.52 2.28
CA GLU A 174 2.96 -27.39 2.07
C GLU A 174 2.66 -27.59 0.58
N LYS A 175 2.81 -26.54 -0.24
CA LYS A 175 2.70 -26.63 -1.70
C LYS A 175 3.80 -27.48 -2.31
N CYS A 176 5.07 -27.27 -1.94
CA CYS A 176 6.18 -28.12 -2.39
C CYS A 176 5.92 -29.60 -2.06
N ALA A 177 5.48 -29.89 -0.83
CA ALA A 177 5.13 -31.25 -0.41
C ALA A 177 4.01 -31.85 -1.27
N SER A 178 3.00 -31.06 -1.63
CA SER A 178 1.92 -31.49 -2.52
C SER A 178 2.38 -31.78 -3.95
N LEU A 179 3.50 -31.22 -4.41
CA LEU A 179 4.02 -31.41 -5.75
C LEU A 179 5.00 -32.58 -5.85
N LEU A 180 5.35 -33.23 -4.74
CA LEU A 180 6.30 -34.34 -4.73
C LEU A 180 5.65 -35.70 -4.98
N ASN A 181 6.37 -36.56 -5.70
CA ASN A 181 6.12 -38.00 -5.79
C ASN A 181 6.41 -38.70 -4.46
N LYS A 182 6.01 -39.97 -4.35
CA LYS A 182 6.43 -40.83 -3.22
C LYS A 182 7.96 -40.87 -3.12
N ASN A 183 8.48 -40.70 -1.92
CA ASN A 183 9.93 -40.56 -1.65
C ASN A 183 10.60 -39.39 -2.38
N GLY A 184 9.83 -38.41 -2.86
CA GLY A 184 10.36 -37.20 -3.45
C GLY A 184 11.11 -36.33 -2.45
N LYS A 185 12.05 -35.53 -2.94
CA LYS A 185 12.95 -34.70 -2.15
C LYS A 185 12.66 -33.22 -2.34
N ILE A 186 12.80 -32.44 -1.27
CA ILE A 186 12.96 -30.98 -1.37
C ILE A 186 14.43 -30.64 -1.18
N VAL A 187 14.94 -29.69 -1.96
CA VAL A 187 16.30 -29.16 -1.81
C VAL A 187 16.24 -27.63 -1.83
N LEU A 188 16.74 -27.02 -0.77
CA LEU A 188 16.70 -25.57 -0.59
C LEU A 188 18.10 -25.02 -0.35
N GLU A 189 18.35 -23.82 -0.83
CA GLU A 189 19.48 -22.97 -0.44
C GLU A 189 18.94 -21.61 -0.03
N VAL A 190 19.33 -21.13 1.15
CA VAL A 190 18.80 -19.91 1.77
C VAL A 190 19.88 -19.21 2.58
N PRO A 191 19.93 -17.87 2.59
CA PRO A 191 20.91 -17.12 3.37
C PRO A 191 20.67 -17.31 4.86
N PHE A 192 21.73 -17.25 5.66
CA PHE A 192 21.64 -17.21 7.12
C PHE A 192 22.71 -16.33 7.74
N GLY A 193 22.48 -15.91 8.99
CA GLY A 193 23.42 -15.07 9.74
C GLY A 193 22.99 -13.60 9.77
N GLU A 194 23.25 -12.94 10.90
CA GLU A 194 22.74 -11.59 11.19
C GLU A 194 23.31 -10.52 10.23
N ASN A 195 24.43 -10.80 9.56
CA ASN A 195 25.08 -9.93 8.57
C ASN A 195 24.50 -10.08 7.14
N GLU A 196 23.74 -11.14 6.87
CA GLU A 196 22.99 -11.32 5.61
C GLU A 196 21.65 -10.58 5.63
N PHE A 197 21.31 -9.97 6.77
CA PHE A 197 20.04 -9.30 6.95
C PHE A 197 20.05 -7.92 6.28
N CYS A 198 19.58 -7.88 5.04
CA CYS A 198 19.21 -6.65 4.36
C CYS A 198 17.69 -6.63 4.17
N ASP A 199 17.05 -5.72 4.91
CA ASP A 199 15.92 -4.89 4.49
C ASP A 199 14.60 -5.57 4.03
N PHE A 200 13.80 -4.83 3.24
CA PHE A 200 12.45 -5.19 2.77
C PHE A 200 12.48 -6.38 1.81
N GLU A 201 13.66 -6.74 1.29
CA GLU A 201 13.84 -7.80 0.31
C GLU A 201 13.79 -9.19 0.95
N HIS A 202 14.31 -9.35 2.18
CA HIS A 202 14.36 -10.64 2.89
C HIS A 202 13.43 -10.63 4.11
N PRO A 203 12.10 -10.75 3.95
CA PRO A 203 11.15 -10.71 5.06
C PRO A 203 11.33 -11.88 6.05
N HIS A 204 12.08 -12.91 5.68
CA HIS A 204 12.40 -14.04 6.54
C HIS A 204 13.89 -14.40 6.49
N LEU A 205 14.51 -14.45 7.67
CA LEU A 205 15.82 -15.05 7.87
C LEU A 205 15.68 -16.20 8.88
N PHE A 206 15.87 -17.41 8.37
CA PHE A 206 15.62 -18.61 9.15
C PHE A 206 16.83 -18.99 9.99
N SER A 207 16.56 -19.64 11.12
CA SER A 207 17.57 -20.39 11.85
C SER A 207 17.48 -21.87 11.48
N LYS A 208 18.51 -22.64 11.83
CA LYS A 208 18.47 -24.11 11.75
C LYS A 208 17.22 -24.70 12.43
N LYS A 209 16.86 -24.17 13.60
CA LYS A 209 15.69 -24.63 14.38
C LYS A 209 14.37 -24.22 13.74
N SER A 210 14.27 -23.02 13.17
CA SER A 210 13.04 -22.59 12.50
C SER A 210 12.79 -23.40 11.22
N PHE A 211 13.83 -23.72 10.44
CA PHE A 211 13.71 -24.63 9.29
C PHE A 211 13.36 -26.06 9.68
N GLN A 212 13.96 -26.59 10.76
CA GLN A 212 13.55 -27.90 11.30
C GLN A 212 12.06 -27.92 11.61
N ILE A 213 11.54 -26.90 12.31
CA ILE A 213 10.11 -26.79 12.63
C ILE A 213 9.25 -26.67 11.38
N LEU A 214 9.69 -25.89 10.40
CA LEU A 214 8.96 -25.65 9.16
C LEU A 214 8.83 -26.94 8.32
N LEU A 215 9.93 -27.68 8.18
CA LEU A 215 10.00 -28.87 7.32
C LEU A 215 9.51 -30.14 7.99
N GLN A 216 9.72 -30.33 9.29
CA GLN A 216 9.38 -31.58 10.00
C GLN A 216 7.89 -31.94 9.93
N LYS A 217 7.01 -30.98 9.64
CA LYS A 217 5.59 -31.26 9.45
C LYS A 217 5.37 -32.19 8.25
N SER A 218 6.03 -31.92 7.12
CA SER A 218 5.79 -32.64 5.86
C SER A 218 6.94 -33.56 5.45
N PHE A 219 8.14 -33.36 5.99
CA PHE A 219 9.36 -34.03 5.55
C PHE A 219 10.03 -34.82 6.69
N LYS A 220 10.72 -35.91 6.32
CA LYS A 220 11.62 -36.75 7.12
C LYS A 220 13.04 -36.67 6.55
N ASP A 221 14.00 -37.29 7.24
CA ASP A 221 15.41 -37.36 6.79
C ASP A 221 15.99 -35.96 6.47
N ILE A 222 15.65 -34.97 7.31
CA ILE A 222 16.00 -33.57 7.07
C ILE A 222 17.49 -33.36 7.35
N VAL A 223 18.21 -32.88 6.34
CA VAL A 223 19.63 -32.50 6.42
C VAL A 223 19.73 -30.99 6.28
N ILE A 224 20.50 -30.35 7.16
CA ILE A 224 20.81 -28.91 7.10
C ILE A 224 22.31 -28.75 7.27
N ILE A 225 22.99 -28.27 6.23
CA ILE A 225 24.44 -28.03 6.18
C ILE A 225 24.67 -26.52 6.15
N GLU A 226 25.58 -26.04 6.99
CA GLU A 226 26.03 -24.64 6.98
C GLU A 226 27.23 -24.51 6.06
N ILE A 227 27.15 -23.59 5.10
CA ILE A 227 28.27 -23.25 4.22
C ILE A 227 28.63 -21.78 4.35
N SER A 228 29.91 -21.48 4.10
CA SER A 228 30.40 -20.11 3.94
C SER A 228 31.23 -20.06 2.67
N TYR A 229 31.00 -19.05 1.85
CA TYR A 229 31.73 -18.85 0.60
C TYR A 229 32.06 -17.38 0.39
N LYS A 230 33.10 -17.11 -0.37
CA LYS A 230 33.49 -15.75 -0.73
C LYS A 230 32.87 -15.43 -2.09
N ARG A 231 32.09 -14.36 -2.16
CA ARG A 231 31.50 -13.91 -3.43
C ARG A 231 32.61 -13.40 -4.34
N GLU A 232 32.70 -13.93 -5.56
CA GLU A 232 33.80 -13.61 -6.48
C GLU A 232 33.79 -12.15 -6.95
N SER A 233 32.61 -11.51 -7.02
CA SER A 233 32.44 -10.16 -7.54
C SER A 233 32.96 -9.04 -6.64
N ASP A 234 32.90 -9.21 -5.32
CA ASP A 234 33.26 -8.16 -4.34
C ASP A 234 34.03 -8.67 -3.12
N GLY A 235 34.30 -9.96 -3.06
CA GLY A 235 35.06 -10.59 -1.99
C GLY A 235 34.32 -10.66 -0.65
N VAL A 236 33.02 -10.34 -0.59
CA VAL A 236 32.25 -10.40 0.65
C VAL A 236 32.02 -11.86 1.04
N GLN A 237 32.21 -12.15 2.32
CA GLN A 237 31.95 -13.48 2.87
C GLN A 237 30.45 -13.67 3.08
N LYS A 238 29.90 -14.69 2.43
CA LYS A 238 28.49 -15.05 2.43
C LYS A 238 28.23 -16.34 3.18
N GLN A 239 27.05 -16.48 3.76
CA GLN A 239 26.62 -17.65 4.53
C GLN A 239 25.26 -18.18 4.07
N ALA A 240 25.16 -19.50 3.83
CA ALA A 240 23.93 -20.15 3.38
C ALA A 240 23.69 -21.52 4.03
N PHE A 241 22.42 -21.87 4.27
CA PHE A 241 22.01 -23.22 4.63
C PHE A 241 21.70 -24.00 3.36
N LEU A 242 22.35 -25.16 3.20
CA LEU A 242 21.95 -26.17 2.23
C LEU A 242 21.04 -27.16 2.93
N ILE A 243 19.83 -27.33 2.42
CA ILE A 243 18.78 -28.09 3.10
C ILE A 243 18.25 -29.17 2.16
N SER A 244 18.08 -30.39 2.67
CA SER A 244 17.30 -31.41 1.99
C SER A 244 16.33 -32.12 2.93
N GLY A 245 15.25 -32.67 2.38
CA GLY A 245 14.30 -33.48 3.13
C GLY A 245 13.50 -34.38 2.20
N THR A 246 13.12 -35.56 2.69
CA THR A 246 12.31 -36.53 1.95
C THR A 246 10.86 -36.42 2.40
N ILE A 247 9.91 -36.43 1.47
CA ILE A 247 8.47 -36.35 1.81
C ILE A 247 8.08 -37.49 2.77
N LYS A 248 7.29 -37.17 3.80
CA LYS A 248 6.70 -38.19 4.68
C LYS A 248 5.64 -38.96 3.91
N GLU A 249 5.72 -40.29 3.97
CA GLU A 249 4.64 -41.15 3.52
C GLU A 249 3.58 -41.20 4.62
N TYR A 250 2.44 -40.56 4.38
CA TYR A 250 1.26 -40.79 5.20
C TYR A 250 0.53 -42.01 4.63
N HIS A 251 0.59 -43.14 5.33
CA HIS A 251 -0.31 -44.26 5.07
C HIS A 251 -1.73 -43.88 5.50
N PHE A 252 -2.45 -43.15 4.65
CA PHE A 252 -3.89 -43.16 4.74
C PHE A 252 -4.35 -44.57 4.35
N LEU A 253 -5.02 -45.29 5.27
CA LEU A 253 -5.87 -46.42 4.90
C LEU A 253 -6.72 -45.99 3.70
N PRO A 254 -6.76 -46.78 2.61
CA PRO A 254 -7.33 -46.34 1.35
C PRO A 254 -8.77 -45.89 1.57
N ILE A 255 -8.99 -44.57 1.48
CA ILE A 255 -10.33 -44.02 1.36
C ILE A 255 -10.81 -44.48 -0.01
N ILE A 256 -11.69 -45.48 0.00
CA ILE A 256 -12.41 -45.95 -1.18
C ILE A 256 -13.02 -44.71 -1.85
N LYS A 257 -12.65 -44.54 -3.11
CA LYS A 257 -12.72 -43.29 -3.87
C LYS A 257 -14.11 -42.75 -4.17
N ASN A 258 -15.19 -43.16 -3.48
CA ASN A 258 -16.56 -42.72 -3.80
C ASN A 258 -17.56 -42.68 -2.60
N LYS A 259 -17.13 -42.69 -1.34
CA LYS A 259 -18.04 -42.43 -0.19
C LYS A 259 -17.30 -41.67 0.91
N ILE A 260 -17.72 -40.43 1.18
CA ILE A 260 -17.16 -39.60 2.25
C ILE A 260 -17.55 -40.22 3.61
N LYS A 261 -16.54 -40.50 4.45
CA LYS A 261 -16.74 -40.97 5.84
C LYS A 261 -16.77 -39.76 6.78
N PHE A 262 -17.83 -39.64 7.59
CA PHE A 262 -17.79 -38.82 8.80
C PHE A 262 -17.32 -39.70 9.96
N ILE A 263 -16.40 -39.19 10.77
CA ILE A 263 -15.99 -39.83 12.02
C ILE A 263 -16.36 -38.86 13.14
N VAL A 264 -17.33 -39.26 13.97
CA VAL A 264 -17.65 -38.54 15.22
C VAL A 264 -17.05 -39.35 16.36
N LEU A 265 -16.14 -38.74 17.11
CA LEU A 265 -15.55 -39.34 18.31
C LEU A 265 -16.31 -38.81 19.54
N CYS A 266 -17.05 -39.69 20.21
CA CYS A 266 -17.69 -39.43 21.50
C CYS A 266 -17.05 -40.37 22.53
N GLY A 267 -16.03 -39.90 23.26
CA GLY A 267 -15.30 -40.74 24.23
C GLY A 267 -14.80 -42.07 23.61
N ASN A 268 -14.91 -43.18 24.36
CA ASN A 268 -14.41 -44.51 23.98
C ASN A 268 -15.33 -45.27 22.99
N SER A 269 -16.25 -44.63 22.27
CA SER A 269 -17.09 -45.31 21.28
C SER A 269 -17.17 -44.52 19.97
N MET A 270 -17.12 -45.26 18.85
CA MET A 270 -17.06 -44.73 17.49
C MET A 270 -18.41 -44.89 16.80
N LEU A 271 -19.00 -43.81 16.31
CA LEU A 271 -20.20 -43.83 15.47
C LEU A 271 -19.86 -43.34 14.05
N GLN A 272 -20.38 -44.02 13.04
CA GLN A 272 -20.14 -43.74 11.62
C GLN A 272 -21.43 -43.32 10.92
N PHE A 273 -21.38 -42.25 10.15
CA PHE A 273 -22.49 -41.77 9.30
C PHE A 273 -22.06 -41.71 7.83
N PHE A 274 -23.03 -41.89 6.94
CA PHE A 274 -22.86 -41.86 5.48
C PHE A 274 -23.69 -40.72 4.88
N SER A 275 -23.06 -39.84 4.10
CA SER A 275 -23.77 -38.85 3.26
C SER A 275 -23.63 -39.22 1.78
N GLN A 276 -24.65 -38.89 0.98
CA GLN A 276 -24.65 -39.09 -0.47
C GLN A 276 -24.47 -37.80 -1.30
N LYS A 277 -24.25 -36.63 -0.71
CA LYS A 277 -23.98 -35.39 -1.47
C LYS A 277 -22.51 -34.98 -1.38
N GLU A 278 -21.91 -34.69 -2.53
CA GLU A 278 -20.54 -34.18 -2.68
C GLU A 278 -20.42 -32.75 -2.13
N GLY A 279 -19.29 -32.43 -1.48
CA GLY A 279 -18.84 -31.03 -1.35
C GLY A 279 -18.49 -30.50 0.03
N PHE A 280 -18.54 -31.27 1.13
CA PHE A 280 -18.09 -30.77 2.44
C PHE A 280 -17.39 -31.85 3.27
N ALA A 281 -16.20 -31.52 3.79
CA ALA A 281 -15.48 -32.31 4.79
C ALA A 281 -15.25 -31.42 6.02
N GLY A 282 -15.80 -31.83 7.17
CA GLY A 282 -15.57 -31.19 8.45
C GLY A 282 -15.48 -32.25 9.55
N ALA A 283 -14.55 -32.08 10.48
CA ALA A 283 -14.47 -32.86 11.70
C ALA A 283 -14.95 -31.99 12.87
N ILE A 284 -15.84 -32.52 13.71
CA ILE A 284 -16.27 -31.88 14.96
C ILE A 284 -15.68 -32.70 16.11
N TYR A 285 -14.94 -32.04 16.99
CA TYR A 285 -14.44 -32.61 18.24
C TYR A 285 -15.35 -32.10 19.36
N ILE A 286 -16.00 -33.00 20.10
CA ILE A 286 -16.81 -32.66 21.27
C ILE A 286 -16.13 -33.28 22.49
N ASP A 287 -15.57 -32.45 23.37
CA ASP A 287 -15.04 -32.89 24.66
C ASP A 287 -16.21 -33.07 25.64
N ALA A 288 -16.62 -34.32 25.88
CA ALA A 288 -17.67 -34.63 26.83
C ALA A 288 -17.08 -34.69 28.25
N LYS A 289 -16.83 -33.52 28.84
CA LYS A 289 -16.56 -33.37 30.28
C LYS A 289 -17.25 -32.14 30.88
N SER A 290 -18.57 -32.13 30.87
CA SER A 290 -19.40 -31.61 31.97
C SER A 290 -20.86 -31.88 31.64
N ASN A 291 -21.64 -32.26 32.66
CA ASN A 291 -23.05 -32.63 32.51
C ASN A 291 -24.01 -31.45 32.63
N ASP A 292 -23.52 -30.22 32.72
CA ASP A 292 -24.31 -29.00 32.74
C ASP A 292 -23.41 -27.88 32.23
N ASP A 293 -23.80 -27.26 31.10
CA ASP A 293 -23.71 -25.82 30.84
C ASP A 293 -24.00 -25.50 29.36
N GLN A 294 -24.71 -24.38 29.14
CA GLN A 294 -25.21 -23.89 27.86
C GLN A 294 -24.11 -23.69 26.81
N ILE A 295 -24.36 -24.16 25.58
CA ILE A 295 -23.53 -23.85 24.42
C ILE A 295 -23.78 -22.39 24.00
N SER A 296 -22.79 -21.52 24.15
CA SER A 296 -22.80 -20.18 23.54
C SER A 296 -22.70 -20.28 22.01
N ILE A 297 -23.58 -19.59 21.29
CA ILE A 297 -23.81 -19.69 19.84
C ILE A 297 -22.89 -18.77 19.02
N ASP A 298 -22.04 -17.95 19.66
CA ASP A 298 -21.36 -16.83 19.00
C ASP A 298 -20.17 -17.20 18.09
N GLN A 299 -19.87 -18.48 17.89
CA GLN A 299 -18.69 -18.93 17.10
C GLN A 299 -18.98 -20.00 16.05
N ILE A 300 -20.16 -20.00 15.42
CA ILE A 300 -20.49 -20.96 14.36
C ILE A 300 -20.36 -20.31 12.98
N PRO A 301 -19.36 -20.69 12.15
CA PRO A 301 -19.29 -20.28 10.74
C PRO A 301 -20.48 -20.79 9.94
N ASP A 302 -20.80 -20.11 8.82
CA ASP A 302 -21.92 -20.45 7.93
C ASP A 302 -21.95 -21.95 7.57
N GLY A 303 -23.14 -22.58 7.68
CA GLY A 303 -23.42 -23.92 7.16
C GLY A 303 -23.17 -25.11 8.10
N ILE A 304 -22.96 -24.88 9.40
CA ILE A 304 -22.72 -25.97 10.36
C ILE A 304 -24.02 -26.52 10.94
N HIS A 305 -24.12 -27.85 10.96
CA HIS A 305 -25.13 -28.61 11.69
C HIS A 305 -24.76 -28.66 13.18
N THR A 306 -25.64 -28.19 14.07
CA THR A 306 -25.47 -28.38 15.51
C THR A 306 -26.19 -29.66 15.93
N ILE A 307 -25.50 -30.53 16.68
CA ILE A 307 -26.08 -31.71 17.32
C ILE A 307 -26.22 -31.40 18.81
N TYR A 308 -27.43 -31.49 19.35
CA TYR A 308 -27.65 -31.49 20.80
C TYR A 308 -28.22 -32.82 21.26
N ILE A 309 -27.89 -33.18 22.50
CA ILE A 309 -28.29 -34.43 23.13
C ILE A 309 -29.20 -34.10 24.31
N GLN A 310 -30.42 -34.62 24.30
CA GLN A 310 -31.34 -34.50 25.44
C GLN A 310 -32.07 -35.84 25.61
N ASN A 311 -32.05 -36.41 26.82
CA ASN A 311 -32.75 -37.67 27.14
C ASN A 311 -32.46 -38.84 26.16
N ASN A 312 -31.18 -39.10 25.86
CA ASN A 312 -30.74 -40.15 24.92
C ASN A 312 -31.31 -40.03 23.48
N LYS A 313 -31.83 -38.86 23.10
CA LYS A 313 -32.24 -38.56 21.73
C LYS A 313 -31.27 -37.56 21.11
N TYR A 314 -30.95 -37.79 19.84
CA TYR A 314 -30.09 -36.93 19.05
C TYR A 314 -30.96 -35.99 18.23
N PHE A 315 -30.64 -34.70 18.27
CA PHE A 315 -31.38 -33.67 17.55
C PHE A 315 -30.44 -32.90 16.62
N LEU A 316 -30.88 -32.65 15.38
CA LEU A 316 -30.11 -31.96 14.35
C LEU A 316 -30.84 -30.66 13.97
N GLY A 317 -30.17 -29.51 14.09
CA GLY A 317 -30.74 -28.20 13.73
C GLY A 317 -29.91 -27.47 12.66
N PHE A 318 -30.59 -26.62 11.86
CA PHE A 318 -29.96 -25.71 10.90
C PHE A 318 -30.02 -24.28 11.41
N ALA A 319 -28.88 -23.58 11.45
CA ALA A 319 -28.80 -22.16 11.76
C ALA A 319 -28.37 -21.33 10.55
N LYS A 320 -29.00 -20.16 10.33
CA LYS A 320 -28.54 -19.11 9.41
C LYS A 320 -28.05 -17.90 10.20
N LYS A 321 -27.15 -17.12 9.59
CA LYS A 321 -26.52 -15.94 10.19
C LYS A 321 -27.57 -14.90 10.66
N ASN A 322 -27.31 -14.26 11.80
CA ASN A 322 -28.14 -13.26 12.50
C ASN A 322 -29.37 -13.81 13.24
N MET A 323 -29.19 -14.89 14.01
CA MET A 323 -30.17 -15.33 14.99
C MET A 323 -29.75 -14.92 16.40
N HIS A 324 -30.65 -14.30 17.15
CA HIS A 324 -30.40 -13.82 18.51
C HIS A 324 -31.15 -14.62 19.60
N LYS A 325 -32.01 -15.57 19.21
CA LYS A 325 -32.76 -16.45 20.12
C LYS A 325 -32.84 -17.89 19.60
N ILE A 326 -32.86 -18.87 20.52
CA ILE A 326 -32.97 -20.31 20.24
C ILE A 326 -34.31 -20.69 19.60
N GLU A 327 -35.36 -19.91 19.88
CA GLU A 327 -36.73 -20.16 19.42
C GLU A 327 -36.89 -20.05 17.90
N ASP A 328 -35.99 -19.31 17.24
CA ASP A 328 -36.01 -19.07 15.79
C ASP A 328 -35.28 -20.17 14.98
N LEU A 329 -34.82 -21.24 15.64
CA LEU A 329 -34.21 -22.39 14.96
C LEU A 329 -35.31 -23.13 14.20
N ASN A 330 -35.16 -23.25 12.88
CA ASN A 330 -36.00 -24.13 12.09
C ASN A 330 -35.54 -25.58 12.33
N ILE A 331 -36.01 -26.17 13.44
CA ILE A 331 -35.63 -27.52 13.86
C ILE A 331 -36.46 -28.53 13.06
N GLN A 332 -35.85 -29.19 12.08
CA GLN A 332 -36.38 -30.45 11.57
C GLN A 332 -36.03 -31.56 12.57
N ILE A 333 -37.03 -32.00 13.33
CA ILE A 333 -36.85 -33.02 14.36
C ILE A 333 -36.80 -34.40 13.69
N PHE A 334 -35.60 -35.01 13.64
CA PHE A 334 -35.45 -36.41 13.31
C PHE A 334 -35.31 -37.21 14.60
N SER A 335 -36.34 -37.98 14.96
CA SER A 335 -36.25 -38.96 16.04
C SER A 335 -35.49 -40.19 15.53
N VAL A 336 -34.22 -40.33 15.89
CA VAL A 336 -33.49 -41.58 15.67
C VAL A 336 -33.77 -42.50 16.87
N THR A 337 -34.81 -43.32 16.77
CA THR A 337 -35.07 -44.39 17.75
C THR A 337 -34.28 -45.64 17.38
N ASP A 338 -33.47 -46.11 18.35
CA ASP A 338 -32.81 -47.41 18.44
C ASP A 338 -32.44 -48.12 17.12
N PHE A 339 -31.21 -47.89 16.67
CA PHE A 339 -30.59 -48.58 15.52
C PHE A 339 -30.26 -50.07 15.76
N SER A 340 -30.76 -50.70 16.84
CA SER A 340 -30.34 -52.06 17.20
C SER A 340 -31.09 -53.17 16.47
N LYS A 341 -32.25 -52.92 15.84
CA LYS A 341 -32.99 -53.97 15.13
C LYS A 341 -33.88 -53.41 14.02
N GLU A 342 -33.38 -53.39 12.79
CA GLU A 342 -34.07 -53.75 11.52
C GLU A 342 -33.34 -53.16 10.30
N LYS A 343 -33.26 -53.96 9.23
CA LYS A 343 -32.34 -53.79 8.10
C LYS A 343 -32.86 -52.96 6.93
N ASN A 344 -33.99 -52.26 7.05
CA ASN A 344 -34.55 -51.47 5.96
C ASN A 344 -35.21 -50.20 6.49
N ILE A 345 -34.70 -49.02 6.13
CA ILE A 345 -35.38 -47.75 6.36
C ILE A 345 -35.78 -47.18 4.99
N GLN A 346 -37.08 -47.05 4.77
CA GLN A 346 -37.67 -46.21 3.72
C GLN A 346 -37.50 -44.74 4.12
N MET A 347 -36.99 -43.91 3.20
CA MET A 347 -37.02 -42.46 3.36
C MET A 347 -38.41 -41.94 2.97
N PHE A 348 -39.02 -41.10 3.81
CA PHE A 348 -40.18 -40.29 3.45
C PHE A 348 -39.71 -39.05 2.68
N GLU A 349 -40.45 -38.68 1.62
CA GLU A 349 -40.18 -37.47 0.83
C GLU A 349 -40.54 -36.18 1.59
N PRO A 350 -39.84 -35.07 1.32
CA PRO A 350 -40.11 -33.80 1.98
C PRO A 350 -41.37 -33.13 1.43
N PHE A 351 -42.19 -32.60 2.34
CA PHE A 351 -43.28 -31.67 2.04
C PHE A 351 -42.71 -30.39 1.41
N GLU A 352 -43.06 -30.10 0.16
CA GLU A 352 -42.82 -28.78 -0.46
C GLU A 352 -43.86 -27.77 0.07
N SER A 353 -43.39 -26.68 0.67
CA SER A 353 -44.19 -25.47 0.85
C SER A 353 -43.74 -24.41 -0.15
N ASP A 354 -44.54 -24.30 -1.21
CA ASP A 354 -44.79 -23.20 -2.14
C ASP A 354 -44.02 -21.88 -1.92
N LEU A 355 -43.14 -21.55 -2.88
CA LEU A 355 -42.43 -20.27 -3.00
C LEU A 355 -43.04 -19.38 -4.11
N SER A 356 -44.34 -19.47 -4.37
CA SER A 356 -45.03 -18.71 -5.42
C SER A 356 -45.10 -17.17 -5.26
N ASN A 357 -44.40 -16.55 -4.30
CA ASN A 357 -44.49 -15.11 -4.04
C ASN A 357 -43.17 -14.34 -3.89
N VAL A 358 -42.12 -14.68 -4.64
CA VAL A 358 -40.98 -13.76 -4.82
C VAL A 358 -40.97 -13.26 -6.26
N LYS A 359 -41.58 -12.09 -6.49
CA LYS A 359 -41.45 -11.38 -7.77
C LYS A 359 -40.03 -10.86 -7.91
N GLU A 360 -39.34 -11.37 -8.93
CA GLU A 360 -38.14 -10.80 -9.51
C GLU A 360 -38.44 -9.38 -10.01
N VAL A 361 -37.84 -8.35 -9.40
CA VAL A 361 -37.83 -7.00 -9.96
C VAL A 361 -36.48 -6.79 -10.63
N THR A 362 -36.41 -7.19 -11.91
CA THR A 362 -35.33 -6.81 -12.82
C THR A 362 -35.93 -5.93 -13.91
N LYS A 363 -35.88 -4.60 -13.70
CA LYS A 363 -35.96 -3.64 -14.79
C LYS A 363 -34.76 -2.69 -14.72
N PRO A 364 -34.06 -2.45 -15.84
CA PRO A 364 -33.06 -1.40 -15.90
C PRO A 364 -33.76 -0.03 -15.81
N LEU A 365 -33.28 0.84 -14.94
CA LEU A 365 -33.78 2.21 -14.77
C LEU A 365 -33.64 2.99 -16.08
N SER A 366 -34.68 3.74 -16.42
CA SER A 366 -34.72 4.59 -17.60
C SER A 366 -34.05 5.94 -17.31
N ARG A 367 -33.65 6.67 -18.36
CA ARG A 367 -33.00 7.99 -18.25
C ARG A 367 -33.85 9.05 -17.55
N ASP A 368 -35.16 8.85 -17.43
CA ASP A 368 -36.09 9.83 -16.84
C ASP A 368 -36.21 9.70 -15.30
N ASP A 369 -35.82 8.55 -14.74
CA ASP A 369 -35.80 8.27 -13.29
C ASP A 369 -34.69 9.03 -12.53
N ILE A 370 -33.79 9.72 -13.25
CA ILE A 370 -32.67 10.50 -12.70
C ILE A 370 -33.15 11.88 -12.16
N SER A 371 -34.37 12.30 -12.48
CA SER A 371 -34.91 13.60 -12.06
C SER A 371 -35.52 13.61 -10.65
N GLU A 372 -35.94 12.45 -10.12
CA GLU A 372 -36.62 12.36 -8.82
C GLU A 372 -35.70 12.09 -7.62
N TYR A 373 -34.43 11.69 -7.87
CA TYR A 373 -33.42 11.46 -6.82
C TYR A 373 -32.69 12.74 -6.33
N ARG A 374 -33.20 13.92 -6.70
CA ARG A 374 -32.61 15.25 -6.38
C ARG A 374 -33.16 15.91 -5.11
N SER A 375 -33.85 15.19 -4.23
CA SER A 375 -34.56 15.82 -3.09
C SER A 375 -34.13 15.37 -1.69
N ILE A 376 -33.03 14.61 -1.54
CA ILE A 376 -32.59 14.11 -0.22
C ILE A 376 -31.14 14.51 0.09
N SER A 377 -30.88 15.81 0.30
CA SER A 377 -29.69 16.29 1.03
C SER A 377 -29.82 17.74 1.56
N GLY A 378 -30.76 17.95 2.49
CA GLY A 378 -31.20 19.27 2.99
C GLY A 378 -30.18 20.16 3.73
N ILE A 379 -28.87 19.87 3.72
CA ILE A 379 -27.83 20.73 4.32
C ILE A 379 -26.62 20.94 3.38
N ALA A 380 -26.34 20.00 2.46
CA ALA A 380 -25.19 20.10 1.54
C ALA A 380 -25.49 20.85 0.21
N GLU A 381 -26.76 21.03 -0.14
CA GLU A 381 -27.17 21.77 -1.35
C GLU A 381 -27.24 23.29 -1.18
N LYS A 382 -27.22 23.82 0.05
CA LYS A 382 -27.39 25.26 0.29
C LYS A 382 -26.21 26.14 -0.15
N CYS A 383 -25.03 25.58 -0.41
CA CYS A 383 -23.81 26.36 -0.69
C CYS A 383 -23.00 25.91 -1.92
N ARG A 384 -23.55 25.07 -2.82
CA ARG A 384 -22.79 24.55 -3.99
C ARG A 384 -23.19 25.08 -5.37
N TYR A 385 -23.96 26.17 -5.42
CA TYR A 385 -24.09 27.03 -6.61
C TYR A 385 -24.21 28.50 -6.16
N ASP A 386 -23.15 29.02 -5.54
CA ASP A 386 -22.96 30.47 -5.49
C ASP A 386 -22.58 30.92 -6.90
N SER A 387 -23.48 31.63 -7.58
CA SER A 387 -23.28 32.11 -8.95
C SER A 387 -21.98 32.89 -9.08
N ASN A 388 -21.56 33.64 -8.04
CA ASN A 388 -20.33 34.42 -8.09
C ASN A 388 -19.09 33.54 -8.21
N LYS A 389 -19.05 32.40 -7.51
CA LYS A 389 -17.93 31.44 -7.59
C LYS A 389 -17.90 30.79 -8.97
N ALA A 390 -19.05 30.35 -9.48
CA ALA A 390 -19.16 29.75 -10.82
C ALA A 390 -18.72 30.73 -11.91
N ASP A 391 -19.25 31.96 -11.87
CA ASP A 391 -18.91 33.03 -12.82
C ASP A 391 -17.42 33.39 -12.75
N ASN A 392 -16.84 33.42 -11.54
CA ASN A 392 -15.42 33.66 -11.37
C ASN A 392 -14.57 32.54 -12.00
N LEU A 393 -14.97 31.28 -11.82
CA LEU A 393 -14.29 30.15 -12.46
C LEU A 393 -14.35 30.23 -13.99
N ASP A 394 -15.47 30.66 -14.56
CA ASP A 394 -15.60 30.80 -16.00
C ASP A 394 -14.77 31.96 -16.56
N ARG A 395 -14.75 33.11 -15.89
CA ARG A 395 -13.82 34.21 -16.21
C ARG A 395 -12.37 33.76 -16.11
N MET A 396 -12.02 33.04 -15.05
CA MET A 396 -10.66 32.55 -14.82
C MET A 396 -10.19 31.59 -15.92
N LYS A 397 -11.09 30.74 -16.43
CA LYS A 397 -10.80 29.88 -17.59
C LYS A 397 -10.54 30.72 -18.84
N SER A 398 -11.38 31.73 -19.10
CA SER A 398 -11.19 32.63 -20.25
C SER A 398 -9.86 33.37 -20.16
N ASP A 399 -9.59 34.00 -19.01
CA ASP A 399 -8.35 34.74 -18.76
C ASP A 399 -7.12 33.84 -18.92
N LEU A 400 -7.16 32.60 -18.41
CA LEU A 400 -6.07 31.64 -18.59
C LEU A 400 -5.93 31.20 -20.04
N LEU A 401 -7.04 30.90 -20.73
CA LEU A 401 -7.01 30.52 -22.15
C LEU A 401 -6.40 31.63 -22.98
N GLU A 402 -6.77 32.87 -22.74
CA GLU A 402 -6.24 34.05 -23.44
C GLU A 402 -4.84 34.45 -22.99
N GLN A 403 -4.32 33.83 -21.91
CA GLN A 403 -3.09 34.26 -21.24
C GLN A 403 -3.14 35.76 -20.92
N ALA A 404 -4.32 36.23 -20.49
CA ALA A 404 -4.61 37.64 -20.31
C ALA A 404 -3.67 38.27 -19.28
N GLU A 405 -3.07 39.41 -19.64
CA GLU A 405 -2.17 40.16 -18.76
C GLU A 405 -2.94 40.87 -17.64
N ILE A 406 -4.06 41.51 -18.02
CA ILE A 406 -5.06 42.07 -17.12
C ILE A 406 -6.25 41.12 -17.11
N VAL A 407 -6.63 40.63 -15.94
CA VAL A 407 -7.61 39.56 -15.76
C VAL A 407 -8.92 40.10 -15.20
N SER A 408 -10.03 39.51 -15.63
CA SER A 408 -11.38 39.83 -15.15
C SER A 408 -11.82 38.94 -13.97
N SER A 409 -11.07 37.87 -13.75
CA SER A 409 -11.25 36.92 -12.66
C SER A 409 -10.42 37.26 -11.42
N TYR A 410 -10.82 36.66 -10.31
CA TYR A 410 -10.06 36.54 -9.07
C TYR A 410 -9.52 35.12 -8.93
N PRO A 411 -8.50 34.88 -8.08
CA PRO A 411 -8.09 33.53 -7.77
C PRO A 411 -9.26 32.72 -7.20
N SER A 412 -9.35 31.46 -7.59
CA SER A 412 -10.38 30.53 -7.11
C SER A 412 -9.96 29.78 -5.84
N ARG A 413 -8.67 29.80 -5.52
CA ARG A 413 -8.06 29.21 -4.34
C ARG A 413 -6.88 30.05 -3.89
N ILE A 414 -6.70 30.22 -2.58
CA ILE A 414 -5.53 30.90 -2.02
C ILE A 414 -4.79 30.02 -1.03
N TRP A 415 -3.49 30.24 -0.96
CA TRP A 415 -2.63 29.78 0.11
C TRP A 415 -2.49 30.89 1.14
N LEU A 416 -2.75 30.58 2.40
CA LEU A 416 -2.85 31.58 3.44
C LEU A 416 -2.02 31.18 4.66
N GLU A 417 -1.03 32.00 4.99
CA GLU A 417 -0.30 31.89 6.24
C GLU A 417 -1.02 32.70 7.31
N SER A 418 -1.80 32.03 8.15
CA SER A 418 -2.55 32.68 9.23
C SER A 418 -1.66 33.13 10.40
N SER A 419 -0.53 32.44 10.61
CA SER A 419 0.41 32.72 11.69
C SER A 419 1.77 32.11 11.40
N THR A 420 2.82 32.74 11.91
CA THR A 420 4.16 32.14 12.00
C THR A 420 4.42 31.50 13.37
N LYS A 421 3.45 31.54 14.30
CA LYS A 421 3.53 30.80 15.57
C LYS A 421 3.49 29.31 15.28
N CYS A 422 4.38 28.54 15.91
CA CYS A 422 4.36 27.08 15.85
C CYS A 422 4.70 26.51 17.21
N ASN A 423 3.99 25.45 17.61
CA ASN A 423 4.27 24.75 18.86
C ASN A 423 5.35 23.66 18.71
N PHE A 424 5.95 23.53 17.52
CA PHE A 424 7.09 22.66 17.23
C PHE A 424 8.32 23.50 16.89
N ALA A 425 9.51 22.94 17.13
CA ALA A 425 10.79 23.44 16.63
C ALA A 425 11.44 22.33 15.79
N CYS A 426 10.87 22.04 14.62
CA CYS A 426 11.33 20.92 13.80
C CYS A 426 12.74 21.23 13.26
N ARG A 427 13.63 20.23 13.26
CA ARG A 427 15.06 20.45 13.00
C ARG A 427 15.36 20.95 11.58
N MET A 428 14.51 20.63 10.63
CA MET A 428 14.62 21.07 9.23
C MET A 428 13.87 22.37 8.90
N CYS A 429 13.12 22.93 9.86
CA CYS A 429 12.16 23.98 9.54
C CYS A 429 12.85 25.32 9.26
N TYR A 430 12.43 25.99 8.19
CA TYR A 430 12.91 27.33 7.86
C TYR A 430 12.52 28.36 8.94
N ASN A 431 11.29 28.28 9.46
CA ASN A 431 10.82 29.08 10.61
C ASN A 431 11.79 29.00 11.80
N THR A 432 12.18 27.78 12.18
CA THR A 432 13.05 27.55 13.35
C THR A 432 14.49 28.01 13.13
N ASN A 433 15.03 27.85 11.93
CA ASN A 433 16.47 28.03 11.68
C ASN A 433 16.84 29.39 11.07
N VAL A 434 15.90 30.11 10.46
CA VAL A 434 16.22 31.28 9.61
C VAL A 434 15.32 32.47 9.85
N MET A 435 14.03 32.23 9.99
CA MET A 435 13.03 33.28 9.84
C MET A 435 13.11 34.29 10.98
N GLU A 436 13.31 35.56 10.65
CA GLU A 436 13.19 36.68 11.60
C GLU A 436 11.72 37.08 11.78
N GLY A 437 11.37 37.64 12.94
CA GLY A 437 9.99 38.07 13.20
C GLY A 437 8.98 36.93 13.31
N VAL A 438 9.43 35.74 13.72
CA VAL A 438 8.56 34.59 14.02
C VAL A 438 7.64 34.85 15.22
N GLY A 439 6.50 34.17 15.24
CA GLY A 439 5.50 34.30 16.29
C GLY A 439 4.46 35.40 16.07
N GLN A 440 4.25 35.81 14.82
CA GLN A 440 3.32 36.88 14.43
C GLN A 440 2.07 36.29 13.76
N ASP A 441 0.91 36.73 14.21
CA ASP A 441 -0.38 36.39 13.59
C ASP A 441 -0.74 37.36 12.46
N MET A 442 -1.59 36.90 11.55
CA MET A 442 -2.25 37.78 10.60
C MET A 442 -3.15 38.78 11.33
N SER A 443 -2.99 40.06 11.02
CA SER A 443 -3.85 41.11 11.57
C SER A 443 -5.30 41.00 11.05
N LEU A 444 -6.27 41.39 11.89
CA LEU A 444 -7.69 41.46 11.49
C LEU A 444 -7.92 42.37 10.28
N SER A 445 -7.10 43.41 10.10
CA SER A 445 -7.18 44.30 8.94
C SER A 445 -6.91 43.54 7.63
N VAL A 446 -5.85 42.73 7.60
CA VAL A 446 -5.54 41.86 6.44
C VAL A 446 -6.65 40.83 6.24
N PHE A 447 -7.07 40.16 7.31
CA PHE A 447 -8.16 39.17 7.23
C PHE A 447 -9.45 39.78 6.66
N ASN A 448 -9.87 40.96 7.13
CA ASN A 448 -11.07 41.63 6.65
C ASN A 448 -10.98 42.00 5.16
N LYS A 449 -9.79 42.38 4.67
CA LYS A 449 -9.57 42.61 3.24
C LYS A 449 -9.71 41.33 2.42
N ILE A 450 -9.15 40.21 2.89
CA ILE A 450 -9.31 38.89 2.26
C ILE A 450 -10.79 38.48 2.25
N LYS A 451 -11.47 38.59 3.40
CA LYS A 451 -12.88 38.24 3.54
C LYS A 451 -13.76 39.05 2.58
N THR A 452 -13.57 40.36 2.53
CA THR A 452 -14.39 41.24 1.69
C THR A 452 -14.12 41.04 0.21
N SER A 453 -12.85 40.92 -0.19
CA SER A 453 -12.48 40.86 -1.61
C SER A 453 -12.53 39.47 -2.22
N LEU A 454 -12.26 38.41 -1.45
CA LEU A 454 -12.01 37.07 -2.01
C LEU A 454 -13.03 36.01 -1.59
N PHE A 455 -13.56 36.04 -0.37
CA PHE A 455 -14.46 34.97 0.08
C PHE A 455 -15.70 34.75 -0.81
N PRO A 456 -16.33 35.78 -1.41
CA PRO A 456 -17.43 35.60 -2.34
C PRO A 456 -17.08 34.75 -3.58
N VAL A 457 -15.81 34.70 -3.99
CA VAL A 457 -15.37 34.06 -5.24
C VAL A 457 -14.50 32.82 -5.03
N LEU A 458 -13.93 32.64 -3.83
CA LEU A 458 -13.08 31.51 -3.51
C LEU A 458 -13.87 30.21 -3.37
N THR A 459 -13.32 29.14 -3.93
CA THR A 459 -13.83 27.76 -3.76
C THR A 459 -13.09 27.01 -2.65
N ALA A 460 -11.83 27.37 -2.39
CA ALA A 460 -11.01 26.76 -1.36
C ALA A 460 -9.99 27.74 -0.78
N VAL A 461 -9.58 27.49 0.47
CA VAL A 461 -8.44 28.16 1.13
C VAL A 461 -7.56 27.09 1.73
N ASP A 462 -6.25 27.16 1.46
CA ASP A 462 -5.26 26.31 2.11
C ASP A 462 -4.53 27.09 3.20
N LEU A 463 -4.82 26.75 4.45
CA LEU A 463 -4.13 27.27 5.62
C LEU A 463 -2.79 26.55 5.76
N GLN A 464 -1.72 27.23 5.35
CA GLN A 464 -0.38 26.68 5.36
C GLN A 464 0.67 27.80 5.36
N GLY A 465 1.90 27.44 5.71
CA GLY A 465 3.02 28.36 5.72
C GLY A 465 4.12 27.91 6.67
N GLN A 466 4.80 28.87 7.27
CA GLN A 466 5.92 28.66 8.18
C GLN A 466 5.47 28.30 9.60
N GLY A 467 4.24 28.63 10.01
CA GLY A 467 3.69 28.33 11.33
C GLY A 467 2.75 27.11 11.37
N GLU A 468 2.11 26.92 12.53
CA GLU A 468 1.02 25.98 12.74
C GLU A 468 -0.32 26.74 12.67
N PRO A 469 -1.20 26.49 11.67
CA PRO A 469 -2.43 27.26 11.50
C PRO A 469 -3.34 27.29 12.73
N LEU A 470 -3.39 26.19 13.50
CA LEU A 470 -4.20 26.07 14.71
C LEU A 470 -3.69 26.89 15.89
N MET A 471 -2.52 27.53 15.78
CA MET A 471 -2.01 28.50 16.78
C MET A 471 -2.46 29.94 16.51
N ALA A 472 -3.08 30.21 15.36
CA ALA A 472 -3.45 31.57 14.97
C ALA A 472 -4.55 32.12 15.90
N GLU A 473 -4.35 33.34 16.40
CA GLU A 473 -5.27 34.00 17.36
C GLU A 473 -6.72 34.05 16.87
N HIS A 474 -6.91 34.30 15.57
CA HIS A 474 -8.24 34.43 14.96
C HIS A 474 -8.61 33.23 14.06
N PHE A 475 -8.04 32.04 14.33
CA PHE A 475 -8.32 30.83 13.55
C PHE A 475 -9.82 30.53 13.44
N ASP A 476 -10.55 30.55 14.56
CA ASP A 476 -11.98 30.18 14.59
C ASP A 476 -12.83 31.15 13.78
N SER A 477 -12.61 32.47 13.93
CA SER A 477 -13.31 33.51 13.15
C SER A 477 -13.06 33.37 11.64
N PHE A 478 -11.81 33.06 11.27
CA PHE A 478 -11.46 32.78 9.88
C PHE A 478 -12.20 31.54 9.37
N TYR A 479 -12.09 30.45 10.11
CA TYR A 479 -12.63 29.14 9.74
C TYR A 479 -14.15 29.18 9.59
N GLU A 480 -14.86 29.72 10.58
CA GLU A 480 -16.32 29.85 10.56
C GLU A 480 -16.79 30.74 9.40
N SER A 481 -16.10 31.86 9.16
CA SER A 481 -16.38 32.71 8.00
C SER A 481 -16.16 31.97 6.68
N ALA A 482 -15.11 31.14 6.56
CA ALA A 482 -14.88 30.37 5.34
C ALA A 482 -16.01 29.36 5.08
N ILE A 483 -16.44 28.64 6.13
CA ILE A 483 -17.57 27.70 6.05
C ILE A 483 -18.87 28.42 5.67
N GLU A 484 -19.17 29.57 6.27
CA GLU A 484 -20.37 30.38 5.96
C GLU A 484 -20.42 30.78 4.47
N TYR A 485 -19.28 31.10 3.88
CA TYR A 485 -19.16 31.44 2.46
C TYR A 485 -19.08 30.21 1.54
N GLY A 486 -19.30 28.99 2.07
CA GLY A 486 -19.22 27.75 1.30
C GLY A 486 -17.82 27.44 0.76
N ILE A 487 -16.79 28.01 1.36
CA ILE A 487 -15.39 27.79 0.99
C ILE A 487 -14.92 26.52 1.66
N ARG A 488 -14.29 25.62 0.91
CA ARG A 488 -13.71 24.40 1.48
C ARG A 488 -12.34 24.69 2.11
N PRO A 489 -12.15 24.53 3.43
CA PRO A 489 -10.85 24.68 4.04
C PRO A 489 -9.97 23.45 3.78
N ALA A 490 -8.71 23.68 3.45
CA ALA A 490 -7.64 22.70 3.61
C ALA A 490 -6.59 23.25 4.58
N MET A 491 -5.84 22.39 5.25
CA MET A 491 -4.74 22.85 6.09
C MET A 491 -3.59 21.85 6.14
N VAL A 492 -2.38 22.39 6.17
CA VAL A 492 -1.18 21.65 6.53
C VAL A 492 -0.94 21.85 8.02
N THR A 493 -0.94 20.76 8.79
CA THR A 493 -0.81 20.80 10.25
C THR A 493 0.14 19.73 10.75
N ASN A 494 0.81 20.00 11.88
CA ASN A 494 1.56 18.99 12.63
C ASN A 494 0.63 18.05 13.43
N GLY A 495 -0.68 18.38 13.53
CA GLY A 495 -1.73 17.56 14.14
C GLY A 495 -1.74 17.51 15.68
N SER A 496 -0.74 18.10 16.33
CA SER A 496 -0.60 18.04 17.79
C SER A 496 -1.66 18.82 18.57
N LEU A 497 -2.30 19.83 17.94
CA LEU A 497 -3.36 20.66 18.51
C LEU A 497 -4.78 20.17 18.17
N LEU A 498 -4.92 19.15 17.32
CA LEU A 498 -6.23 18.57 17.00
C LEU A 498 -6.83 17.90 18.25
N SER A 499 -7.91 18.48 18.79
CA SER A 499 -8.74 17.85 19.82
C SER A 499 -9.81 16.96 19.18
N ARG A 500 -10.41 16.04 19.95
CA ARG A 500 -11.51 15.19 19.43
C ARG A 500 -12.68 16.01 18.89
N LYS A 501 -13.12 17.03 19.65
CA LYS A 501 -14.16 17.97 19.24
C LYS A 501 -13.81 18.67 17.92
N ARG A 502 -12.55 19.08 17.74
CA ARG A 502 -12.10 19.72 16.50
C ARG A 502 -12.09 18.74 15.32
N ILE A 503 -11.66 17.50 15.54
CA ILE A 503 -11.68 16.46 14.52
C ILE A 503 -13.11 16.17 14.08
N GLU A 504 -14.05 16.05 15.01
CA GLU A 504 -15.48 15.89 14.71
C GLU A 504 -16.02 17.05 13.86
N GLN A 505 -15.73 18.29 14.26
CA GLN A 505 -16.09 19.48 13.48
C GLN A 505 -15.52 19.41 12.06
N PHE A 506 -14.23 19.11 11.90
CA PHE A 506 -13.57 19.05 10.59
C PHE A 506 -14.12 17.93 9.69
N VAL A 507 -14.50 16.78 10.27
CA VAL A 507 -15.15 15.69 9.54
C VAL A 507 -16.52 16.14 9.01
N ASN A 508 -17.32 16.80 9.86
CA ASN A 508 -18.65 17.29 9.49
C ASN A 508 -18.59 18.41 8.44
N ASP A 509 -17.59 19.28 8.54
CA ASP A 509 -17.43 20.43 7.64
C ASP A 509 -16.68 20.09 6.34
N GLY A 510 -16.18 18.85 6.18
CA GLY A 510 -15.56 18.40 4.93
C GLY A 510 -14.14 18.89 4.69
N VAL A 511 -13.41 19.21 5.77
CA VAL A 511 -12.06 19.78 5.72
C VAL A 511 -11.07 18.82 5.07
N GLN A 512 -10.12 19.36 4.30
CA GLN A 512 -8.97 18.61 3.80
C GLN A 512 -7.78 18.78 4.75
N LEU A 513 -7.48 17.74 5.54
CA LEU A 513 -6.31 17.72 6.41
C LEU A 513 -5.10 17.15 5.66
N ILE A 514 -3.96 17.83 5.78
CA ILE A 514 -2.66 17.39 5.27
C ILE A 514 -1.71 17.33 6.48
N ILE A 515 -1.50 16.12 6.99
CA ILE A 515 -0.70 15.90 8.19
C ILE A 515 0.77 15.80 7.82
N SER A 516 1.58 16.61 8.48
CA SER A 516 3.03 16.52 8.41
C SER A 516 3.55 15.31 9.21
N MET A 517 3.93 14.24 8.51
CA MET A 517 4.30 12.96 9.11
C MET A 517 5.45 12.32 8.34
N ASP A 518 6.65 12.35 8.90
CA ASP A 518 7.88 11.89 8.23
C ASP A 518 8.14 10.37 8.43
N GLY A 519 7.22 9.68 9.09
CA GLY A 519 7.29 8.26 9.41
C GLY A 519 6.24 7.85 10.44
N VAL A 520 6.03 6.54 10.60
CA VAL A 520 5.01 5.96 11.52
C VAL A 520 5.58 5.44 12.84
N THR A 521 6.90 5.52 13.00
CA THR A 521 7.64 5.06 14.19
C THR A 521 8.33 6.21 14.89
N PRO A 522 8.60 6.12 16.22
CA PRO A 522 9.33 7.17 16.95
C PRO A 522 10.70 7.49 16.36
N GLU A 523 11.38 6.51 15.79
CA GLU A 523 12.68 6.68 15.14
C GLU A 523 12.58 7.51 13.87
N THR A 524 11.66 7.15 12.96
CA THR A 524 11.53 7.79 11.65
C THR A 524 10.89 9.18 11.74
N TYR A 525 9.86 9.32 12.57
CA TYR A 525 9.19 10.60 12.82
C TYR A 525 10.03 11.52 13.71
N GLY A 526 10.57 10.98 14.81
CA GLY A 526 11.23 11.77 15.85
C GLY A 526 12.58 12.34 15.43
N LEU A 527 13.23 11.80 14.39
CA LEU A 527 14.49 12.36 13.88
C LEU A 527 14.34 13.84 13.51
N LEU A 528 13.23 14.16 12.87
CA LEU A 528 12.93 15.46 12.28
C LEU A 528 11.98 16.28 13.17
N ARG A 529 11.08 15.61 13.90
CA ARG A 529 10.04 16.20 14.75
C ARG A 529 10.11 15.64 16.18
N PRO A 530 11.18 15.93 16.95
CA PRO A 530 11.42 15.31 18.24
C PRO A 530 10.43 15.73 19.34
N THR A 531 9.69 16.83 19.13
CA THR A 531 8.85 17.47 20.15
C THR A 531 7.52 16.76 20.42
N TYR A 532 7.10 15.85 19.55
CA TYR A 532 5.81 15.17 19.71
C TYR A 532 5.91 13.66 19.44
N LYS A 533 5.08 12.90 20.16
CA LYS A 533 5.06 11.45 20.05
C LYS A 533 4.17 11.04 18.89
N VAL A 534 4.74 10.32 17.91
CA VAL A 534 4.03 9.87 16.71
C VAL A 534 2.80 9.01 17.05
N GLU A 535 2.84 8.27 18.16
CA GLU A 535 1.75 7.44 18.63
C GLU A 535 0.52 8.28 18.99
N LYS A 536 0.74 9.43 19.66
CA LYS A 536 -0.36 10.37 19.98
C LYS A 536 -0.94 11.00 18.71
N LEU A 537 -0.11 11.23 17.71
CA LEU A 537 -0.56 11.75 16.41
C LEU A 537 -1.42 10.70 15.69
N ARG A 538 -0.96 9.44 15.64
CA ARG A 538 -1.68 8.31 15.06
C ARG A 538 -3.04 8.09 15.73
N ASP A 539 -3.11 8.14 17.05
CA ASP A 539 -4.39 8.01 17.79
C ASP A 539 -5.45 9.02 17.32
N LYS A 540 -5.03 10.26 16.97
CA LYS A 540 -5.92 11.31 16.47
C LYS A 540 -6.30 11.10 15.01
N ILE A 541 -5.35 10.69 14.17
CA ILE A 541 -5.58 10.37 12.76
C ILE A 541 -6.57 9.21 12.66
N ASP A 542 -6.32 8.12 13.39
CA ASP A 542 -7.16 6.93 13.44
C ASP A 542 -8.57 7.25 13.95
N TYR A 543 -8.70 8.18 14.89
CA TYR A 543 -10.00 8.69 15.34
C TYR A 543 -10.76 9.41 14.22
N GLY A 544 -10.12 10.35 13.52
CA GLY A 544 -10.75 11.08 12.42
C GLY A 544 -11.12 10.19 11.23
N CYS A 545 -10.26 9.21 10.90
CA CYS A 545 -10.54 8.25 9.83
C CYS A 545 -11.75 7.37 10.16
N ARG A 546 -11.87 6.94 11.43
CA ARG A 546 -13.03 6.16 11.90
C ARG A 546 -14.32 6.98 11.82
N LEU A 547 -14.32 8.20 12.33
CA LEU A 547 -15.51 9.08 12.26
C LEU A 547 -15.96 9.32 10.82
N ARG A 548 -15.01 9.55 9.90
CA ARG A 548 -15.31 9.66 8.47
C ARG A 548 -15.94 8.38 7.91
N ASP A 549 -15.42 7.22 8.30
CA ASP A 549 -15.87 5.92 7.80
C ASP A 549 -17.23 5.50 8.38
N GLU A 550 -17.57 5.99 9.57
CA GLU A 550 -18.86 5.78 10.24
C GLU A 550 -19.92 6.80 9.81
N ALA A 551 -19.54 7.90 9.15
CA ALA A 551 -20.48 8.91 8.68
C ALA A 551 -21.22 8.44 7.41
N ASP A 552 -22.55 8.56 7.39
CA ASP A 552 -23.40 8.21 6.23
C ASP A 552 -23.06 9.04 4.98
N ASN A 553 -22.63 10.29 5.18
CA ASN A 553 -22.18 11.19 4.12
C ASN A 553 -21.07 12.10 4.65
N PRO A 554 -19.80 11.65 4.69
CA PRO A 554 -18.70 12.52 5.10
C PRO A 554 -18.61 13.65 4.07
N ALA A 555 -18.64 14.91 4.51
CA ALA A 555 -18.81 16.11 3.67
C ALA A 555 -17.64 16.42 2.70
N GLY A 556 -17.01 15.40 2.14
CA GLY A 556 -15.77 15.48 1.38
C GLY A 556 -14.51 15.43 2.26
N PHE A 557 -14.63 15.23 3.58
CA PHE A 557 -13.47 15.18 4.48
C PHE A 557 -12.38 14.23 3.98
N SER A 558 -11.12 14.67 4.04
CA SER A 558 -9.98 13.85 3.62
C SER A 558 -8.79 14.01 4.55
N MET A 559 -8.10 12.89 4.79
CA MET A 559 -6.87 12.81 5.56
C MET A 559 -5.73 12.50 4.60
N ASN A 560 -4.77 13.39 4.46
CA ASN A 560 -3.66 13.28 3.52
C ASN A 560 -2.34 13.54 4.25
N PHE A 561 -1.22 13.24 3.60
CA PHE A 561 0.09 13.26 4.25
C PHE A 561 1.14 14.03 3.46
N ILE A 562 2.03 14.70 4.16
CA ILE A 562 3.28 15.25 3.62
C ILE A 562 4.45 14.73 4.46
N CYS A 563 5.50 14.27 3.79
CA CYS A 563 6.64 13.59 4.40
C CYS A 563 7.94 14.10 3.81
N ILE A 564 8.92 14.44 4.64
CA ILE A 564 10.28 14.76 4.20
C ILE A 564 11.14 13.50 4.21
N ALA A 565 11.69 13.13 3.06
CA ALA A 565 12.62 12.02 2.94
C ALA A 565 14.05 12.44 3.33
N THR A 566 14.69 11.64 4.20
CA THR A 566 16.11 11.79 4.56
C THR A 566 16.88 10.50 4.31
N ASN A 567 18.21 10.55 4.21
CA ASN A 567 19.02 9.35 4.05
C ASN A 567 18.93 8.39 5.26
N LYS A 568 18.46 8.88 6.41
CA LYS A 568 18.20 8.09 7.62
C LYS A 568 16.75 7.65 7.77
N THR A 569 15.78 8.25 7.06
CA THR A 569 14.35 7.95 7.23
C THR A 569 13.66 7.40 6.00
N ALA A 570 14.24 7.54 4.80
CA ALA A 570 13.64 7.11 3.52
C ALA A 570 13.12 5.67 3.55
N HIS A 571 13.83 4.80 4.27
CA HIS A 571 13.47 3.42 4.51
C HIS A 571 12.08 3.24 5.16
N GLY A 572 11.58 4.18 5.95
CA GLY A 572 10.29 4.08 6.66
C GLY A 572 9.10 4.57 5.84
N ILE A 573 9.34 5.16 4.67
CA ILE A 573 8.28 5.71 3.82
C ILE A 573 7.34 4.62 3.31
N PRO A 574 7.78 3.41 2.90
CA PRO A 574 6.87 2.30 2.60
C PRO A 574 5.82 2.01 3.68
N GLN A 575 6.20 2.05 4.96
CA GLN A 575 5.26 1.85 6.07
C GLN A 575 4.29 3.03 6.22
N LEU A 576 4.77 4.25 5.96
CA LEU A 576 3.90 5.42 5.90
C LEU A 576 2.89 5.31 4.76
N ILE A 577 3.26 4.72 3.62
CA ILE A 577 2.33 4.42 2.53
C ILE A 577 1.26 3.42 2.97
N GLU A 578 1.63 2.33 3.64
CA GLU A 578 0.65 1.37 4.17
C GLU A 578 -0.32 2.03 5.15
N TYR A 579 0.20 2.90 6.03
CA TYR A 579 -0.63 3.67 6.96
C TYR A 579 -1.53 4.68 6.24
N ALA A 580 -1.04 5.36 5.20
CA ALA A 580 -1.86 6.25 4.39
C ALA A 580 -2.98 5.50 3.66
N ILE A 581 -2.70 4.30 3.15
CA ILE A 581 -3.69 3.42 2.53
C ILE A 581 -4.75 2.98 3.55
N SER A 582 -4.37 2.57 4.76
CA SER A 582 -5.34 2.20 5.80
C SER A 582 -6.22 3.39 6.23
N CYS A 583 -5.68 4.60 6.17
CA CYS A 583 -6.42 5.83 6.39
C CYS A 583 -7.32 6.24 5.21
N LYS A 584 -7.32 5.50 4.09
CA LYS A 584 -7.97 5.89 2.81
C LYS A 584 -7.57 7.30 2.38
N ALA A 585 -6.28 7.62 2.49
CA ALA A 585 -5.76 8.93 2.10
C ALA A 585 -5.99 9.19 0.60
N GLY A 586 -6.25 10.46 0.26
CA GLY A 586 -6.37 10.87 -1.15
C GLY A 586 -5.00 10.99 -1.81
N PHE A 587 -4.04 11.55 -1.08
CA PHE A 587 -2.66 11.67 -1.54
C PHE A 587 -1.63 11.63 -0.40
N ILE A 588 -0.39 11.34 -0.80
CA ILE A 588 0.81 11.58 -0.01
C ILE A 588 1.86 12.29 -0.86
N MET A 589 2.48 13.32 -0.29
CA MET A 589 3.56 14.05 -0.92
C MET A 589 4.86 13.78 -0.18
N VAL A 590 5.81 13.15 -0.85
CA VAL A 590 7.19 13.04 -0.39
C VAL A 590 7.96 14.25 -0.90
N THR A 591 8.69 14.93 -0.02
CA THR A 591 9.50 16.10 -0.35
C THR A 591 10.98 15.83 -0.03
N ALA A 592 11.87 16.51 -0.75
CA ALA A 592 13.29 16.45 -0.47
C ALA A 592 13.63 17.36 0.73
N LEU A 593 14.56 16.90 1.56
CA LEU A 593 15.26 17.78 2.48
C LEU A 593 16.26 18.63 1.67
N GLU A 594 16.06 19.95 1.63
CA GLU A 594 16.89 20.90 0.88
C GLU A 594 16.96 22.25 1.59
N GLY A 595 18.06 22.97 1.39
CA GLY A 595 18.25 24.34 1.87
C GLY A 595 19.64 24.57 2.49
N ASP A 596 20.37 25.56 1.99
CA ASP A 596 21.70 25.93 2.52
C ASP A 596 21.61 26.47 3.95
N PHE A 597 20.41 26.87 4.37
CA PHE A 597 20.11 27.34 5.71
C PHE A 597 19.99 26.23 6.76
N LEU A 598 19.94 24.96 6.34
CA LEU A 598 19.82 23.85 7.27
C LEU A 598 21.07 23.76 8.17
N PRO A 599 20.92 23.45 9.47
CA PRO A 599 22.06 23.19 10.33
C PRO A 599 22.98 22.08 9.79
N PRO A 600 24.30 22.12 10.03
CA PRO A 600 25.24 21.12 9.48
C PRO A 600 24.87 19.66 9.80
N ASP A 601 24.35 19.40 10.99
CA ASP A 601 23.89 18.08 11.42
C ASP A 601 22.60 17.60 10.73
N ILE A 602 21.88 18.51 10.07
CA ILE A 602 20.70 18.26 9.24
C ILE A 602 21.06 18.17 7.77
N GLN A 603 22.03 18.95 7.28
CA GLN A 603 22.54 18.84 5.91
C GLN A 603 23.07 17.42 5.60
N GLN A 604 23.71 16.77 6.58
CA GLN A 604 24.14 15.37 6.43
C GLN A 604 22.99 14.36 6.28
N LEU A 605 21.74 14.76 6.54
CA LEU A 605 20.54 13.93 6.38
C LEU A 605 19.95 14.00 4.96
N ILE A 606 20.44 14.89 4.10
CA ILE A 606 19.99 15.01 2.71
C ILE A 606 20.25 13.70 1.98
N VAL A 607 19.24 13.22 1.25
CA VAL A 607 19.39 12.06 0.34
C VAL A 607 20.18 12.53 -0.88
N ASP A 608 21.39 12.00 -1.03
CA ASP A 608 22.21 12.17 -2.23
C ASP A 608 21.89 11.04 -3.23
N PRO A 609 21.37 11.32 -4.43
CA PRO A 609 20.97 10.26 -5.36
C PRO A 609 22.11 9.31 -5.79
N ILE A 610 23.37 9.76 -5.73
CA ILE A 610 24.54 8.97 -6.11
C ILE A 610 25.02 8.15 -4.92
N ARG A 611 25.30 8.80 -3.78
CA ARG A 611 25.84 8.15 -2.58
C ARG A 611 24.80 7.29 -1.86
N ASP A 612 23.56 7.76 -1.83
CA ASP A 612 22.45 7.12 -1.14
C ASP A 612 21.53 6.36 -2.12
N ARG A 613 22.08 5.82 -3.22
CA ARG A 613 21.31 5.08 -4.26
C ARG A 613 20.39 4.02 -3.66
N ASN A 614 20.82 3.31 -2.61
CA ASN A 614 19.99 2.31 -1.93
C ASN A 614 18.71 2.88 -1.31
N LYS A 615 18.71 4.17 -0.94
CA LYS A 615 17.54 4.85 -0.38
C LYS A 615 16.49 5.14 -1.45
N LEU A 616 16.90 5.32 -2.70
CA LEU A 616 15.99 5.54 -3.82
C LEU A 616 15.10 4.31 -4.08
N TYR A 617 15.58 3.10 -3.80
CA TYR A 617 14.73 1.91 -3.89
C TYR A 617 13.57 1.94 -2.91
N TYR A 618 13.74 2.46 -1.69
CA TYR A 618 12.62 2.61 -0.75
C TYR A 618 11.58 3.62 -1.24
N LEU A 619 12.03 4.70 -1.89
CA LEU A 619 11.15 5.72 -2.47
C LEU A 619 10.41 5.19 -3.70
N GLU A 620 11.08 4.38 -4.52
CA GLU A 620 10.46 3.71 -5.66
C GLU A 620 9.48 2.62 -5.20
N ALA A 621 9.83 1.84 -4.17
CA ALA A 621 8.93 0.88 -3.53
C ALA A 621 7.67 1.58 -3.00
N ALA A 622 7.85 2.69 -2.28
CA ALA A 622 6.74 3.51 -1.78
C ALA A 622 5.83 4.02 -2.91
N ARG A 623 6.41 4.49 -4.01
CA ARG A 623 5.66 4.89 -5.21
C ARG A 623 4.82 3.73 -5.75
N MET A 624 5.43 2.56 -5.91
CA MET A 624 4.77 1.36 -6.43
C MET A 624 3.63 0.89 -5.54
N MET A 625 3.82 0.94 -4.22
CA MET A 625 2.79 0.63 -3.23
C MET A 625 1.60 1.56 -3.34
N ALA A 626 1.85 2.87 -3.47
CA ALA A 626 0.80 3.87 -3.59
C ALA A 626 0.01 3.68 -4.91
N GLU A 627 0.71 3.55 -6.03
CA GLU A 627 0.12 3.34 -7.37
C GLU A 627 -0.75 2.08 -7.40
N ALA A 628 -0.22 0.97 -6.88
CA ALA A 628 -0.96 -0.29 -6.85
C ALA A 628 -2.29 -0.14 -6.09
N ASN A 629 -2.37 0.74 -5.09
CA ASN A 629 -3.56 0.94 -4.25
C ASN A 629 -4.37 2.20 -4.58
N GLY A 630 -4.08 2.86 -5.70
CA GLY A 630 -4.81 4.05 -6.14
C GLY A 630 -4.59 5.29 -5.25
N LEU A 631 -3.56 5.28 -4.40
CA LEU A 631 -3.15 6.44 -3.61
C LEU A 631 -2.32 7.36 -4.49
N SER A 632 -2.69 8.65 -4.58
CA SER A 632 -1.87 9.63 -5.30
C SER A 632 -0.56 9.84 -4.56
N TYR A 633 0.57 9.72 -5.26
CA TYR A 633 1.90 9.81 -4.70
C TYR A 633 2.76 10.76 -5.53
N SER A 634 3.42 11.71 -4.87
CA SER A 634 4.45 12.55 -5.50
C SER A 634 5.78 12.44 -4.77
N MET A 635 6.87 12.55 -5.53
CA MET A 635 8.22 12.66 -5.01
C MET A 635 9.08 13.52 -5.96
N PRO A 636 10.18 14.12 -5.47
CA PRO A 636 11.12 14.86 -6.30
C PRO A 636 11.68 14.02 -7.45
N LEU A 637 11.81 14.62 -8.64
CA LEU A 637 12.37 13.96 -9.83
C LEU A 637 13.77 13.41 -9.60
N LYS A 638 14.59 14.10 -8.79
CA LYS A 638 15.95 13.66 -8.43
C LYS A 638 15.97 12.35 -7.62
N TYR A 639 14.84 11.91 -7.09
CA TYR A 639 14.70 10.63 -6.39
C TYR A 639 14.17 9.52 -7.30
N GLU A 640 13.85 9.82 -8.56
CA GLU A 640 13.60 8.78 -9.55
C GLU A 640 14.87 7.99 -9.82
N LEU A 641 14.74 6.67 -9.80
CA LEU A 641 15.79 5.82 -10.33
C LEU A 641 15.92 6.09 -11.84
N PRO A 642 17.14 6.25 -12.37
CA PRO A 642 17.35 6.39 -13.81
C PRO A 642 16.78 5.15 -14.51
N SER A 643 15.65 5.30 -15.18
CA SER A 643 15.06 4.21 -15.96
C SER A 643 15.98 3.90 -17.14
N GLN A 644 16.72 2.80 -17.10
CA GLN A 644 17.35 2.26 -18.31
C GLN A 644 16.32 1.47 -19.12
N SER A 645 15.25 2.13 -19.56
CA SER A 645 14.49 1.77 -20.77
C SER A 645 13.31 2.72 -20.97
N ALA A 646 13.39 3.48 -22.06
CA ALA A 646 12.30 4.28 -22.60
C ALA A 646 11.11 3.45 -23.15
N SER A 647 10.86 2.22 -22.67
CA SER A 647 9.95 1.27 -23.32
C SER A 647 8.82 0.70 -22.46
N CYS A 648 8.80 0.90 -21.14
CA CYS A 648 7.67 0.46 -20.32
C CYS A 648 6.54 1.50 -20.37
N LYS A 649 5.63 1.36 -21.34
CA LYS A 649 4.36 2.09 -21.39
C LYS A 649 3.60 1.83 -20.09
N ARG A 650 3.56 2.83 -19.21
CA ARG A 650 2.89 2.80 -17.90
C ARG A 650 1.39 2.59 -18.10
N GLN A 651 0.84 1.52 -17.54
CA GLN A 651 -0.61 1.33 -17.44
C GLN A 651 -1.16 2.23 -16.33
N GLU A 652 -1.90 3.25 -16.72
CA GLU A 652 -2.50 4.25 -15.85
C GLU A 652 -3.86 3.77 -15.32
N LYS A 653 -3.94 3.52 -14.02
CA LYS A 653 -5.21 3.53 -13.28
C LYS A 653 -4.99 4.24 -11.94
N ALA A 654 -5.27 5.54 -11.90
CA ALA A 654 -5.48 6.27 -10.65
C ALA A 654 -6.83 6.98 -10.69
N VAL A 655 -7.75 6.44 -9.89
CA VAL A 655 -9.02 7.05 -9.54
C VAL A 655 -8.73 8.24 -8.63
N VAL A 656 -8.61 9.45 -9.19
CA VAL A 656 -8.61 10.69 -8.39
C VAL A 656 -10.03 11.27 -8.43
N ARG A 657 -10.79 11.06 -7.35
CA ARG A 657 -12.04 11.79 -7.07
C ARG A 657 -11.69 13.11 -6.35
N GLN A 658 -12.34 14.18 -6.79
CA GLN A 658 -12.37 15.55 -6.22
C GLN A 658 -11.18 16.48 -6.50
N ALA A 659 -11.18 17.09 -7.69
CA ALA A 659 -11.34 18.53 -7.87
C ALA A 659 -11.58 18.75 -9.38
N VAL A 660 -12.73 19.30 -9.74
CA VAL A 660 -13.13 19.50 -11.16
C VAL A 660 -12.27 20.60 -11.83
N LEU A 661 -11.58 21.42 -11.04
CA LEU A 661 -10.88 22.61 -11.52
C LEU A 661 -9.41 22.37 -11.94
N PRO A 662 -8.57 21.61 -11.21
CA PRO A 662 -7.21 21.30 -11.66
C PRO A 662 -7.17 20.57 -13.00
N ARG A 663 -8.13 19.66 -13.23
CA ARG A 663 -8.22 18.89 -14.48
C ARG A 663 -8.50 19.76 -15.70
N LEU A 664 -9.44 20.69 -15.58
CA LEU A 664 -9.79 21.59 -16.68
C LEU A 664 -8.67 22.60 -16.97
N LEU A 665 -8.03 23.15 -15.93
CA LEU A 665 -6.90 24.07 -16.09
C LEU A 665 -5.66 23.33 -16.67
N GLN A 666 -5.48 22.07 -16.32
CA GLN A 666 -4.44 21.21 -16.87
C GLN A 666 -4.73 20.83 -18.34
N GLN A 667 -5.97 20.49 -18.67
CA GLN A 667 -6.40 20.20 -20.04
C GLN A 667 -6.23 21.42 -20.96
N ILE A 668 -6.60 22.61 -20.47
CA ILE A 668 -6.35 23.89 -21.17
C ILE A 668 -4.85 24.14 -21.40
N ALA A 669 -4.00 23.80 -20.42
CA ALA A 669 -2.55 23.93 -20.54
C ALA A 669 -1.93 22.93 -21.55
N GLU A 670 -2.54 21.75 -21.70
CA GLU A 670 -2.11 20.71 -22.64
C GLU A 670 -2.53 21.03 -24.09
N ASP A 671 -3.72 21.60 -24.29
CA ASP A 671 -4.27 21.96 -25.62
C ASP A 671 -3.57 23.16 -26.28
N LYS A 672 -2.92 24.05 -25.50
CA LYS A 672 -2.28 25.29 -26.00
C LYS A 672 -0.76 25.23 -26.12
N LYS A 673 -0.13 24.04 -26.13
CA LYS A 673 1.33 23.91 -26.31
C LYS A 673 1.83 24.78 -27.48
N PRO A 674 2.60 25.85 -27.23
CA PRO A 674 3.21 26.60 -28.30
C PRO A 674 4.24 25.71 -28.99
N GLY A 675 4.21 25.66 -30.31
CA GLY A 675 5.17 24.89 -31.09
C GLY A 675 6.61 25.21 -30.67
N ASN A 676 7.37 24.17 -30.36
CA ASN A 676 8.82 24.17 -30.25
C ASN A 676 9.46 25.04 -29.15
N THR A 677 8.82 25.20 -27.99
CA THR A 677 9.50 25.76 -26.80
C THR A 677 10.23 24.66 -26.01
N ALA A 678 11.35 25.01 -25.35
CA ALA A 678 12.17 24.07 -24.57
C ALA A 678 11.47 23.50 -23.31
N TYR A 679 10.24 23.95 -23.02
CA TYR A 679 9.51 23.68 -21.79
C TYR A 679 8.20 22.91 -22.07
N PRO A 680 7.90 21.84 -21.32
CA PRO A 680 6.82 20.91 -21.63
C PRO A 680 5.40 21.33 -21.18
N GLY A 681 5.21 22.47 -20.49
CA GLY A 681 3.88 22.86 -19.96
C GLY A 681 3.68 24.37 -19.74
N ILE A 682 2.43 24.76 -19.42
CA ILE A 682 1.98 26.13 -19.14
C ILE A 682 1.73 26.28 -17.64
N CYS A 683 2.27 27.31 -17.00
CA CYS A 683 1.98 27.67 -15.62
C CYS A 683 0.63 28.38 -15.52
N THR A 684 -0.22 27.95 -14.60
CA THR A 684 -1.57 28.50 -14.40
C THR A 684 -1.70 29.32 -13.12
N MET A 685 -0.67 29.36 -12.27
CA MET A 685 -0.71 29.98 -10.94
C MET A 685 -1.10 31.46 -10.98
N PRO A 686 -0.51 32.33 -11.82
CA PRO A 686 -0.82 33.76 -11.82
C PRO A 686 -2.25 34.14 -12.24
N TRP A 687 -3.04 33.19 -12.72
CA TRP A 687 -4.46 33.38 -13.07
C TRP A 687 -5.39 32.72 -12.05
N SER A 688 -4.94 31.68 -11.35
CA SER A 688 -5.84 30.81 -10.59
C SER A 688 -5.62 30.81 -9.09
N HIS A 689 -4.43 31.20 -8.64
CA HIS A 689 -4.02 31.11 -7.25
C HIS A 689 -3.21 32.35 -6.82
N CYS A 690 -3.19 32.60 -5.53
CA CYS A 690 -2.17 33.44 -4.91
C CYS A 690 -1.82 32.92 -3.51
N TRP A 691 -0.69 33.39 -3.00
CA TRP A 691 -0.23 33.17 -1.63
C TRP A 691 -0.33 34.50 -0.88
N VAL A 692 -0.96 34.49 0.30
CA VAL A 692 -1.03 35.65 1.20
C VAL A 692 -0.33 35.30 2.52
N ASN A 693 0.72 36.05 2.84
CA ASN A 693 1.47 35.91 4.07
C ASN A 693 0.73 36.55 5.26
N ASN A 694 1.14 36.21 6.48
CA ASN A 694 0.58 36.78 7.72
C ASN A 694 0.71 38.32 7.78
N ASP A 695 1.77 38.88 7.21
CA ASP A 695 2.03 40.34 7.14
C ASP A 695 1.25 41.06 6.02
N GLY A 696 0.36 40.36 5.31
CA GLY A 696 -0.42 40.87 4.19
C GLY A 696 0.31 40.91 2.86
N THR A 697 1.57 40.47 2.80
CA THR A 697 2.31 40.37 1.54
C THR A 697 1.67 39.32 0.62
N VAL A 698 1.41 39.69 -0.63
CA VAL A 698 0.84 38.81 -1.64
C VAL A 698 1.94 38.33 -2.58
N ARG A 699 1.97 37.03 -2.85
CA ARG A 699 2.87 36.35 -3.79
C ARG A 699 2.05 35.50 -4.77
N PRO A 700 2.60 35.15 -5.95
CA PRO A 700 1.84 34.38 -6.93
C PRO A 700 1.89 32.87 -6.64
N CYS A 701 2.93 32.38 -5.95
CA CYS A 701 3.09 30.98 -5.55
C CYS A 701 4.18 30.84 -4.46
N CYS A 702 4.45 29.60 -4.03
CA CYS A 702 5.48 29.28 -3.03
C CYS A 702 6.93 29.40 -3.54
N ILE A 703 7.14 29.39 -4.86
CA ILE A 703 8.47 29.41 -5.48
C ILE A 703 8.91 30.84 -5.81
N HIS A 704 7.99 31.70 -6.23
CA HIS A 704 8.34 33.04 -6.70
C HIS A 704 8.62 33.98 -5.52
N SER A 705 9.86 34.47 -5.43
CA SER A 705 10.34 35.25 -4.29
C SER A 705 9.88 36.71 -4.29
N LYS A 706 9.66 37.30 -5.48
CA LYS A 706 9.25 38.70 -5.61
C LYS A 706 7.81 38.89 -5.08
N PRO A 707 7.57 39.83 -4.15
CA PRO A 707 6.22 40.23 -3.76
C PRO A 707 5.46 40.87 -4.92
N MET A 708 4.16 40.61 -5.00
CA MET A 708 3.27 41.23 -5.99
C MET A 708 2.60 42.49 -5.45
N GLY A 709 2.57 42.63 -4.13
CA GLY A 709 1.97 43.77 -3.42
C GLY A 709 1.76 43.43 -1.94
N ASN A 710 1.14 44.35 -1.20
CA ASN A 710 0.84 44.13 0.21
C ASN A 710 -0.54 44.69 0.58
N LEU A 711 -1.39 43.84 1.18
CA LEU A 711 -2.77 44.17 1.56
C LEU A 711 -2.87 45.25 2.64
N LEU A 712 -1.82 45.58 3.37
CA LEU A 712 -1.85 46.74 4.27
C LEU A 712 -1.71 48.06 3.52
N LYS A 713 -1.18 48.04 2.29
CA LYS A 713 -0.90 49.24 1.48
C LYS A 713 -1.86 49.42 0.31
N GLN A 714 -2.38 48.33 -0.22
CA GLN A 714 -3.18 48.30 -1.44
C GLN A 714 -4.48 47.49 -1.21
N THR A 715 -5.46 47.69 -2.09
CA THR A 715 -6.60 46.78 -2.28
C THR A 715 -6.14 45.51 -2.99
N PHE A 716 -6.94 44.43 -2.94
CA PHE A 716 -6.57 43.22 -3.67
C PHE A 716 -6.55 43.44 -5.19
N ASP A 717 -7.46 44.25 -5.73
CA ASP A 717 -7.55 44.57 -7.17
C ASP A 717 -6.30 45.29 -7.70
N GLU A 718 -5.82 46.29 -6.96
CA GLU A 718 -4.59 47.02 -7.27
C GLU A 718 -3.35 46.11 -7.26
N ILE A 719 -3.38 45.02 -6.48
CA ILE A 719 -2.32 44.02 -6.46
C ILE A 719 -2.50 43.05 -7.64
N TRP A 720 -3.66 42.41 -7.76
CA TRP A 720 -3.93 41.30 -8.68
C TRP A 720 -3.85 41.69 -10.16
N ASN A 721 -4.19 42.94 -10.48
CA ASN A 721 -3.97 43.56 -11.79
C ASN A 721 -2.91 44.65 -11.75
N GLY A 722 -2.06 44.65 -10.72
CA GLY A 722 -0.92 45.56 -10.60
C GLY A 722 0.22 45.19 -11.57
N PRO A 723 1.21 46.09 -11.74
CA PRO A 723 2.30 45.93 -12.70
C PRO A 723 3.11 44.64 -12.48
N GLU A 724 3.23 44.17 -11.24
CA GLU A 724 4.01 42.98 -10.91
C GLU A 724 3.34 41.67 -11.36
N TYR A 725 2.01 41.56 -11.22
CA TYR A 725 1.27 40.41 -11.76
C TYR A 725 1.21 40.45 -13.28
N GLN A 726 1.03 41.64 -13.88
CA GLN A 726 1.02 41.81 -15.34
C GLN A 726 2.36 41.36 -15.95
N GLU A 727 3.49 41.81 -15.38
CA GLU A 727 4.82 41.38 -15.82
C GLU A 727 5.02 39.87 -15.68
N LEU A 728 4.57 39.27 -14.57
CA LEU A 728 4.66 37.84 -14.38
C LEU A 728 3.84 37.06 -15.43
N ARG A 729 2.59 37.47 -15.69
CA ARG A 729 1.71 36.83 -16.69
C ARG A 729 2.29 36.92 -18.09
N ARG A 730 2.90 38.07 -18.45
CA ARG A 730 3.56 38.28 -19.74
C ARG A 730 4.78 37.37 -19.95
N THR A 731 5.55 37.12 -18.88
CA THR A 731 6.85 36.45 -18.99
C THR A 731 6.79 34.96 -18.67
N ILE A 732 5.96 34.50 -17.73
CA ILE A 732 6.06 33.17 -17.12
C ILE A 732 5.88 31.99 -18.09
N ASN A 733 5.07 32.15 -19.13
CA ASN A 733 4.82 31.14 -20.16
C ASN A 733 5.43 31.51 -21.52
N SER A 734 6.29 32.54 -21.54
CA SER A 734 7.05 32.93 -22.74
C SER A 734 8.28 32.05 -22.93
N GLU A 735 9.04 32.29 -24.00
CA GLU A 735 10.35 31.67 -24.22
C GLU A 735 11.39 32.05 -23.15
N ASN A 736 11.18 33.18 -22.45
CA ASN A 736 12.08 33.73 -21.45
C ASN A 736 11.38 33.89 -20.09
N PRO A 737 10.99 32.79 -19.42
CA PRO A 737 10.36 32.86 -18.11
C PRO A 737 11.33 33.38 -17.04
N PRO A 738 10.83 33.95 -15.93
CA PRO A 738 11.69 34.38 -14.83
C PRO A 738 12.63 33.24 -14.38
N PRO A 739 13.92 33.50 -14.08
CA PRO A 739 14.90 32.44 -13.82
C PRO A 739 14.53 31.45 -12.71
N ILE A 740 13.75 31.89 -11.72
CA ILE A 740 13.25 31.03 -10.66
C ILE A 740 12.09 30.13 -11.13
N CYS A 741 11.27 30.62 -12.06
CA CYS A 741 10.17 29.88 -12.66
C CYS A 741 10.69 28.85 -13.67
N SER A 742 11.75 29.16 -14.42
CA SER A 742 12.39 28.26 -15.40
C SER A 742 12.98 26.98 -14.79
N LYS A 743 13.17 26.97 -13.46
CA LYS A 743 13.63 25.81 -12.68
C LYS A 743 12.55 25.21 -11.77
N CYS A 744 11.31 25.70 -11.86
CA CYS A 744 10.21 25.28 -11.00
C CYS A 744 9.77 23.86 -11.31
N SER A 745 9.68 23.01 -10.28
CA SER A 745 9.21 21.61 -10.36
C SER A 745 7.80 21.42 -9.77
N ALA A 746 7.11 22.50 -9.39
CA ALA A 746 5.77 22.42 -8.84
C ALA A 746 4.78 21.86 -9.88
N SER A 747 3.75 21.14 -9.41
CA SER A 747 2.75 20.49 -10.27
C SER A 747 2.01 21.46 -11.21
N PHE A 748 1.92 22.74 -10.85
CA PHE A 748 1.29 23.80 -11.65
C PHE A 748 2.30 24.70 -12.38
N GLY A 749 3.57 24.28 -12.44
CA GLY A 749 4.68 25.03 -13.05
C GLY A 749 5.02 24.59 -14.48
N ILE A 750 5.80 25.41 -15.19
CA ILE A 750 6.17 25.23 -16.60
C ILE A 750 7.01 23.97 -16.91
N ASN A 751 7.64 23.34 -15.92
CA ASN A 751 8.42 22.10 -16.09
C ASN A 751 7.76 20.85 -15.51
N SER A 752 6.45 20.84 -15.31
CA SER A 752 5.72 19.67 -14.79
C SER A 752 5.76 18.49 -15.79
N ARG A 753 6.83 17.68 -15.78
CA ARG A 753 6.97 16.42 -16.57
C ARG A 753 6.39 15.17 -15.86
N ARG A 754 5.50 15.33 -14.88
CA ARG A 754 4.75 14.22 -14.27
C ARG A 754 3.24 14.43 -14.36
N SER A 755 2.65 13.52 -15.12
CA SER A 755 1.26 13.22 -15.39
C SER A 755 0.52 12.61 -14.19
N ILE A 756 -0.66 13.17 -13.86
CA ILE A 756 -1.89 12.39 -13.57
C ILE A 756 -3.02 13.08 -14.30
N LEU A 757 -3.16 12.80 -15.59
CA LEU A 757 -4.41 12.45 -16.22
C LEU A 757 -4.09 11.49 -17.38
N PRO A 758 -4.80 10.35 -17.53
CA PRO A 758 -4.44 9.35 -18.53
C PRO A 758 -4.74 9.80 -19.95
N ASP A 759 -3.80 9.59 -20.87
CA ASP A 759 -4.05 9.67 -22.31
C ASP A 759 -4.72 8.38 -22.78
N GLY A 760 -6.03 8.51 -22.98
CA GLY A 760 -6.92 7.52 -23.58
C GLY A 760 -8.03 8.21 -24.37
N MET A 761 -7.70 9.30 -25.08
CA MET A 761 -8.33 9.86 -26.28
C MET A 761 -7.18 10.65 -26.94
N ILE A 762 -6.82 10.52 -28.21
CA ILE A 762 -7.63 10.62 -29.42
C ILE A 762 -6.98 9.73 -30.49
N ASP A 763 -7.79 8.87 -31.12
CA ASP A 763 -7.56 8.53 -32.52
C ASP A 763 -8.11 9.72 -33.32
N ILE A 764 -7.31 10.21 -34.27
CA ILE A 764 -7.32 11.46 -35.08
C ILE A 764 -6.18 12.42 -34.74
#